data_AF-A0A3S0KGN1-F1
#
_entry.id   AF-A0A3S0KGN1-F1
#
_cell.length_a   1.000
_cell.length_b   1.000
_cell.length_c   1.000
_cell.angle_alpha   90.00
_cell.angle_beta   90.00
_cell.angle_gamma   90.00
#
_symmetry.space_group_name_H-M   'P 1'
#
loop_
_entity.id
_entity.type
_entity.pdbx_description
1 polymer ?
#
loop_
_entity_poly.entity_id
_entity_poly.type
_entity_poly.pdbx_seq_one_letter_code
_entity_poly.pdbx_strand_id
1 'polypeptide(L)'
;MKEKRILLIAAISIISAIMFYFLWPSPQKALTHSVIRDVETHHNTVNLSEDPLTNAPMPPITNYQECKQLIEHNQNEKLNFGRAQDWNRYLDEGYSIDEITLAIDHFSNSNFAASWRAKQLKKHSELALKNSTLIESLKNEMPDLAEYFIISTKVPTPALDNIANLTDEAALQLIESTELSIDDVAWLIQQAEVPQKVLIESTKKLNNINQLIGYDYASTANEKLLLIDIAAFHGRDKVVTQLLKQNSKISKDPYLGSTMEFALARLYQLRNGIEDDAVTKQIHIIKQLQDLNAPAFFDKNTAQLVSGSLPRHSYLFSEEQLNSLLISHQLDLSQIQAKTQLDFDPDAELIVRLRQELNQLLEKAIPRDRLLSCQTRVSKIDKVWQPKSLNHYMTQLKNQNLEVNAANLHEIEPVLAACFLVTQERHFPFTYVDNEELKSEVFGKPLNDNKIHEVINTIEAANLTEKQLRWFFYQILPWNAAFYQPLQNSQLRQEQIDWRLLMMFGSNNSSYFEELLVNGLDVTETDHTGKSLIYHSIEKQKLDLLVYLVNQKSDYHDNPIGKDPLYLLLDTDHYKFSPNTVLSYLDVLMQLAPPVYDYHKRELALIRLKYPEFYSQISERFGELKITADTPLPLASCPNG
;
A
#
# COMPACT_ATOMS: atom_id res chain seq x y z
N MET A 1 -23.12 -15.75 51.83
CA MET A 1 -22.07 -14.81 52.29
C MET A 1 -20.65 -15.23 51.90
N LYS A 2 -20.27 -16.52 51.94
CA LYS A 2 -18.95 -17.00 51.51
C LYS A 2 -18.67 -16.83 50.01
N GLU A 3 -19.64 -17.11 49.13
CA GLU A 3 -19.46 -16.96 47.67
C GLU A 3 -19.27 -15.51 47.22
N LYS A 4 -20.05 -14.57 47.78
CA LYS A 4 -19.88 -13.14 47.50
C LYS A 4 -18.52 -12.59 47.98
N ARG A 5 -17.92 -13.18 49.02
CA ARG A 5 -16.55 -12.85 49.45
C ARG A 5 -15.49 -13.41 48.50
N ILE A 6 -15.70 -14.59 47.93
CA ILE A 6 -14.75 -15.20 46.98
C ILE A 6 -14.73 -14.42 45.66
N LEU A 7 -15.89 -14.00 45.15
CA LEU A 7 -15.99 -13.14 43.96
C LEU A 7 -15.37 -11.76 44.17
N LEU A 8 -15.55 -11.16 45.35
CA LEU A 8 -14.93 -9.86 45.68
C LEU A 8 -13.40 -9.98 45.81
N ILE A 9 -12.90 -11.06 46.41
CA ILE A 9 -11.46 -11.32 46.53
C ILE A 9 -10.85 -11.59 45.15
N ALA A 10 -11.53 -12.34 44.27
CA ALA A 10 -11.06 -12.58 42.91
C ALA A 10 -11.01 -11.27 42.09
N ALA A 11 -12.03 -10.42 42.18
CA ALA A 11 -12.06 -9.12 41.50
C ALA A 11 -10.94 -8.18 42.01
N ILE A 12 -10.72 -8.12 43.33
CA ILE A 12 -9.65 -7.30 43.92
C ILE A 12 -8.26 -7.84 43.53
N SER A 13 -8.10 -9.17 43.43
CA SER A 13 -6.84 -9.80 43.01
C SER A 13 -6.49 -9.50 41.55
N ILE A 14 -7.49 -9.49 40.67
CA ILE A 14 -7.32 -9.16 39.25
C ILE A 14 -6.98 -7.67 39.09
N ILE A 15 -7.68 -6.78 39.81
CA ILE A 15 -7.38 -5.34 39.79
C ILE A 15 -5.97 -5.06 40.35
N SER A 16 -5.54 -5.79 41.38
CA SER A 16 -4.21 -5.66 41.96
C SER A 16 -3.11 -6.17 41.02
N ALA A 17 -3.36 -7.25 40.27
CA ALA A 17 -2.43 -7.79 39.27
C ALA A 17 -2.27 -6.86 38.06
N ILE A 18 -3.37 -6.22 37.62
CA ILE A 18 -3.35 -5.22 36.55
C ILE A 18 -2.60 -3.96 37.02
N MET A 19 -2.86 -3.47 38.23
CA MET A 19 -2.11 -2.35 38.82
C MET A 19 -0.61 -2.65 38.96
N PHE A 20 -0.23 -3.87 39.37
CA PHE A 20 1.19 -4.25 39.48
C PHE A 20 1.89 -4.40 38.13
N TYR A 21 1.17 -4.77 37.08
CA TYR A 21 1.70 -4.85 35.72
C TYR A 21 1.97 -3.45 35.12
N PHE A 22 1.13 -2.46 35.44
CA PHE A 22 1.30 -1.08 34.97
C PHE A 22 2.21 -0.21 35.86
N LEU A 23 2.47 -0.60 37.11
CA LEU A 23 3.32 0.15 38.05
C LEU A 23 4.73 -0.42 38.22
N TRP A 24 5.13 -1.44 37.44
CA TRP A 24 6.51 -1.92 37.46
C TRP A 24 7.43 -0.93 36.73
N PRO A 25 8.46 -0.35 37.38
CA PRO A 25 9.34 0.60 36.74
C PRO A 25 10.25 -0.12 35.75
N SER A 26 10.04 0.12 34.46
CA SER A 26 11.01 -0.20 33.42
C SER A 26 12.30 0.60 33.68
N PRO A 27 13.51 0.01 33.52
CA PRO A 27 14.74 0.77 33.64
C PRO A 27 14.76 1.89 32.59
N GLN A 28 14.82 3.13 33.07
CA GLN A 28 14.91 4.34 32.26
C GLN A 28 16.19 4.30 31.44
N LYS A 29 16.08 4.05 30.12
CA LYS A 29 17.05 4.57 29.16
C LYS A 29 16.80 6.07 29.06
N ALA A 30 17.83 6.87 29.36
CA ALA A 30 17.81 8.31 29.15
C ALA A 30 17.52 8.59 27.66
N LEU A 31 16.30 9.07 27.37
CA LEU A 31 15.97 9.62 26.06
C LEU A 31 16.55 11.05 25.99
N THR A 32 17.53 11.22 25.13
CA THR A 32 17.85 12.51 24.51
C THR A 32 16.61 13.06 23.82
N HIS A 33 16.20 14.27 24.21
CA HIS A 33 15.06 15.00 23.68
C HIS A 33 15.04 15.02 22.13
N SER A 34 14.15 14.24 21.53
CA SER A 34 13.55 14.60 20.24
C SER A 34 12.30 15.42 20.53
N VAL A 35 12.23 16.61 19.94
CA VAL A 35 11.03 17.45 19.96
C VAL A 35 9.98 16.76 19.08
N ILE A 36 9.15 15.93 19.71
CA ILE A 36 7.92 15.41 19.12
C ILE A 36 6.90 16.54 19.21
N ARG A 37 6.49 17.08 18.06
CA ARG A 37 5.29 17.92 17.98
C ARG A 37 4.09 17.03 18.28
N ASP A 38 3.34 17.42 19.29
CA ASP A 38 2.00 16.92 19.57
C ASP A 38 1.15 16.98 18.30
N VAL A 39 0.64 15.83 17.87
CA VAL A 39 -0.50 15.77 16.95
C VAL A 39 -1.73 15.89 17.82
N GLU A 40 -2.13 17.11 18.13
CA GLU A 40 -3.47 17.39 18.63
C GLU A 40 -4.47 16.95 17.56
N THR A 41 -5.24 15.92 17.88
CA THR A 41 -6.52 15.63 17.24
C THR A 41 -7.48 16.79 17.51
N HIS A 42 -7.40 17.83 16.68
CA HIS A 42 -8.46 18.82 16.60
C HIS A 42 -9.62 18.25 15.79
N HIS A 43 -10.76 18.08 16.46
CA HIS A 43 -12.06 18.09 15.82
C HIS A 43 -12.23 19.42 15.10
N ASN A 44 -11.77 19.50 13.85
CA ASN A 44 -12.03 20.63 12.98
C ASN A 44 -13.45 20.53 12.45
N THR A 45 -14.42 20.90 13.29
CA THR A 45 -15.57 21.64 12.78
C THR A 45 -14.99 22.92 12.18
N VAL A 46 -15.22 23.15 10.89
CA VAL A 46 -14.82 24.40 10.22
C VAL A 46 -15.67 25.53 10.82
N ASN A 47 -15.25 26.06 11.96
CA ASN A 47 -15.65 27.38 12.40
C ASN A 47 -14.82 28.36 11.58
N LEU A 48 -15.50 28.98 10.60
CA LEU A 48 -15.06 30.19 9.92
C LEU A 48 -14.89 31.30 10.97
N SER A 49 -13.73 31.34 11.61
CA SER A 49 -13.23 32.55 12.27
C SER A 49 -12.29 33.24 11.28
N GLU A 50 -12.67 34.46 10.90
CA GLU A 50 -11.88 35.37 10.08
C GLU A 50 -10.64 35.79 10.88
N ASP A 51 -9.49 35.18 10.59
CA ASP A 51 -8.19 35.70 11.02
C ASP A 51 -7.65 36.60 9.88
N PRO A 52 -7.23 37.85 10.16
CA PRO A 52 -6.95 38.81 9.11
C PRO A 52 -5.66 38.45 8.38
N LEU A 53 -5.82 38.22 7.07
CA LEU A 53 -4.80 38.06 6.04
C LEU A 53 -3.58 38.98 6.23
N THR A 54 -2.46 38.41 6.69
CA THR A 54 -1.15 38.92 6.28
C THR A 54 -0.89 38.46 4.84
N ASN A 55 -1.28 39.30 3.88
CA ASN A 55 -0.88 39.23 2.48
C ASN A 55 0.63 39.50 2.34
N ALA A 56 1.47 38.61 2.86
CA ALA A 56 2.87 38.55 2.45
C ALA A 56 2.90 37.86 1.06
N PRO A 57 3.47 38.49 0.01
CA PRO A 57 3.66 37.83 -1.26
C PRO A 57 4.48 36.56 -1.04
N MET A 58 3.92 35.40 -1.39
CA MET A 58 4.69 34.15 -1.34
C MET A 58 5.94 34.31 -2.22
N PRO A 59 7.11 33.80 -1.80
CA PRO A 59 8.34 33.95 -2.55
C PRO A 59 8.20 33.41 -3.99
N PRO A 60 8.84 34.05 -4.97
CA PRO A 60 8.78 33.63 -6.36
C PRO A 60 9.31 32.20 -6.49
N ILE A 61 8.58 31.33 -7.18
CA ILE A 61 9.02 29.97 -7.48
C ILE A 61 10.08 30.08 -8.57
N THR A 62 11.32 29.69 -8.27
CA THR A 62 12.45 29.92 -9.19
C THR A 62 12.81 28.68 -10.00
N ASN A 63 12.43 27.47 -9.60
CA ASN A 63 12.91 26.23 -10.23
C ASN A 63 11.82 25.17 -10.55
N TYR A 64 12.20 24.19 -11.38
CA TYR A 64 11.31 23.14 -11.91
C TYR A 64 10.71 22.24 -10.82
N GLN A 65 11.50 21.83 -9.83
CA GLN A 65 11.07 20.88 -8.80
C GLN A 65 10.02 21.47 -7.87
N GLU A 66 10.19 22.72 -7.45
CA GLU A 66 9.17 23.43 -6.66
C GLU A 66 7.84 23.50 -7.41
N CYS A 67 7.88 23.75 -8.72
CA CYS A 67 6.67 23.72 -9.54
C CYS A 67 6.05 22.32 -9.63
N LYS A 68 6.85 21.27 -9.78
CA LYS A 68 6.37 19.88 -9.82
C LYS A 68 5.72 19.49 -8.48
N GLN A 69 6.40 19.76 -7.37
CA GLN A 69 5.89 19.51 -6.01
C GLN A 69 4.59 20.28 -5.73
N LEU A 70 4.50 21.53 -6.17
CA LEU A 70 3.30 22.34 -6.02
C LEU A 70 2.13 21.76 -6.83
N ILE A 71 2.37 21.32 -8.08
CA ILE A 71 1.36 20.67 -8.92
C ILE A 71 0.90 19.35 -8.27
N GLU A 72 1.85 18.52 -7.82
CA GLU A 72 1.56 17.25 -7.14
C GLU A 72 0.78 17.47 -5.83
N HIS A 73 1.16 18.47 -5.02
CA HIS A 73 0.44 18.83 -3.81
C HIS A 73 -1.00 19.27 -4.12
N ASN A 74 -1.19 20.15 -5.11
CA ASN A 74 -2.53 20.56 -5.54
C ASN A 74 -3.39 19.38 -6.04
N GLN A 75 -2.78 18.43 -6.75
CA GLN A 75 -3.45 17.20 -7.18
C GLN A 75 -3.82 16.31 -6.00
N ASN A 76 -2.91 16.16 -5.03
CA ASN A 76 -3.15 15.38 -3.81
C ASN A 76 -4.27 15.97 -2.96
N GLU A 77 -4.30 17.29 -2.77
CA GLU A 77 -5.41 17.99 -2.09
C GLU A 77 -6.75 17.72 -2.79
N LYS A 78 -6.77 17.82 -4.13
CA LYS A 78 -7.96 17.50 -4.92
C LYS A 78 -8.42 16.04 -4.75
N LEU A 79 -7.49 15.09 -4.79
CA LEU A 79 -7.78 13.65 -4.66
C LEU A 79 -8.22 13.26 -3.24
N ASN A 80 -7.73 13.98 -2.22
CA ASN A 80 -8.05 13.72 -0.82
C ASN A 80 -9.27 14.49 -0.33
N PHE A 81 -9.75 15.51 -1.07
CA PHE A 81 -10.89 16.33 -0.69
C PHE A 81 -12.09 15.51 -0.23
N GLY A 82 -12.56 14.57 -1.05
CA GLY A 82 -13.73 13.75 -0.69
C GLY A 82 -13.47 12.80 0.49
N ARG A 83 -12.23 12.37 0.71
CA ARG A 83 -11.87 11.52 1.86
C ARG A 83 -11.84 12.30 3.18
N ALA A 84 -11.58 13.60 3.12
CA ALA A 84 -11.54 14.47 4.29
C ALA A 84 -12.93 14.96 4.73
N GLN A 85 -13.97 14.76 3.92
CA GLN A 85 -15.34 15.16 4.24
C GLN A 85 -15.95 14.27 5.34
N ASP A 86 -16.63 14.90 6.30
CA ASP A 86 -17.59 14.19 7.15
C ASP A 86 -18.93 14.07 6.43
N TRP A 87 -19.09 12.96 5.70
CA TRP A 87 -20.29 12.71 4.91
C TRP A 87 -21.57 12.54 5.74
N ASN A 88 -21.46 12.21 7.03
CA ASN A 88 -22.65 12.04 7.87
C ASN A 88 -23.28 13.38 8.24
N ARG A 89 -22.51 14.48 8.32
CA ARG A 89 -23.08 15.80 8.62
C ARG A 89 -24.14 16.21 7.60
N TYR A 90 -23.98 15.82 6.34
CA TYR A 90 -24.92 16.18 5.28
C TYR A 90 -26.29 15.50 5.47
N LEU A 91 -26.37 14.37 6.19
CA LEU A 91 -27.65 13.79 6.59
C LEU A 91 -28.36 14.70 7.60
N ASP A 92 -27.63 15.27 8.55
CA ASP A 92 -28.18 16.19 9.55
C ASP A 92 -28.61 17.54 8.92
N GLU A 93 -27.94 17.93 7.83
CA GLU A 93 -28.30 19.09 7.00
C GLU A 93 -29.51 18.85 6.07
N GLY A 94 -30.01 17.61 6.00
CA GLY A 94 -31.25 17.26 5.28
C GLY A 94 -31.07 16.64 3.89
N TYR A 95 -29.83 16.40 3.44
CA TYR A 95 -29.58 15.70 2.18
C TYR A 95 -29.91 14.21 2.30
N SER A 96 -30.40 13.62 1.20
CA SER A 96 -30.73 12.20 1.15
C SER A 96 -29.48 11.30 1.03
N ILE A 97 -29.65 10.02 1.38
CA ILE A 97 -28.60 9.00 1.18
C ILE A 97 -28.20 8.93 -0.30
N ASP A 98 -29.14 9.11 -1.24
CA ASP A 98 -28.87 9.04 -2.68
C ASP A 98 -27.97 10.21 -3.13
N GLU A 99 -28.29 11.45 -2.73
CA GLU A 99 -27.50 12.64 -3.05
C GLU A 99 -26.08 12.55 -2.48
N ILE A 100 -25.95 12.12 -1.23
CA ILE A 100 -24.64 11.98 -0.59
C ILE A 100 -23.84 10.84 -1.22
N THR A 101 -24.48 9.73 -1.60
CA THR A 101 -23.82 8.62 -2.31
C THR A 101 -23.21 9.12 -3.62
N LEU A 102 -23.97 9.85 -4.43
CA LEU A 102 -23.50 10.42 -5.70
C LEU A 102 -22.39 11.46 -5.48
N ALA A 103 -22.46 12.26 -4.43
CA ALA A 103 -21.40 13.19 -4.06
C ALA A 103 -20.10 12.48 -3.65
N ILE A 104 -20.19 11.42 -2.85
CA ILE A 104 -19.03 10.61 -2.47
C ILE A 104 -18.39 9.97 -3.71
N ASP A 105 -19.20 9.42 -4.61
CA ASP A 105 -18.71 8.79 -5.83
C ASP A 105 -17.94 9.80 -6.70
N HIS A 106 -18.49 11.01 -6.85
CA HIS A 106 -17.89 12.08 -7.64
C HIS A 106 -16.59 12.64 -7.05
N PHE A 107 -16.55 12.88 -5.74
CA PHE A 107 -15.42 13.55 -5.07
C PHE A 107 -14.41 12.59 -4.43
N SER A 108 -14.74 11.29 -4.32
CA SER A 108 -13.87 10.25 -3.78
C SER A 108 -13.72 9.10 -4.80
N ASN A 109 -14.54 8.07 -4.67
CA ASN A 109 -14.59 6.90 -5.56
C ASN A 109 -15.79 6.01 -5.18
N SER A 110 -16.19 5.17 -6.12
CA SER A 110 -17.38 4.31 -6.00
C SER A 110 -17.29 3.28 -4.88
N ASN A 111 -16.07 2.78 -4.56
CA ASN A 111 -15.90 1.83 -3.46
C ASN A 111 -16.23 2.48 -2.10
N PHE A 112 -15.82 3.73 -1.90
CA PHE A 112 -16.10 4.46 -0.68
C PHE A 112 -17.58 4.86 -0.60
N ALA A 113 -18.18 5.31 -1.71
CA ALA A 113 -19.61 5.60 -1.79
C ALA A 113 -20.47 4.38 -1.44
N ALA A 114 -20.13 3.21 -1.98
CA ALA A 114 -20.83 1.96 -1.71
C ALA A 114 -20.74 1.54 -0.24
N SER A 115 -19.54 1.61 0.36
CA SER A 115 -19.35 1.31 1.77
C SER A 115 -20.13 2.26 2.67
N TRP A 116 -20.12 3.56 2.36
CA TRP A 116 -20.89 4.55 3.12
C TRP A 116 -22.40 4.30 3.00
N ARG A 117 -22.91 4.12 1.78
CA ARG A 117 -24.33 3.85 1.53
C ARG A 117 -24.79 2.58 2.25
N ALA A 118 -24.04 1.48 2.11
CA ALA A 118 -24.37 0.23 2.78
C ALA A 118 -24.41 0.38 4.30
N LYS A 119 -23.46 1.13 4.88
CA LYS A 119 -23.45 1.47 6.32
C LYS A 119 -24.71 2.24 6.73
N GLN A 120 -25.14 3.24 5.95
CA GLN A 120 -26.36 3.99 6.25
C GLN A 120 -27.61 3.12 6.17
N LEU A 121 -27.73 2.30 5.12
CA LEU A 121 -28.85 1.38 4.96
C LEU A 121 -28.92 0.36 6.10
N LYS A 122 -27.78 -0.13 6.58
CA LYS A 122 -27.66 -1.14 7.65
C LYS A 122 -27.74 -0.57 9.07
N LYS A 123 -27.83 0.76 9.24
CA LYS A 123 -27.82 1.44 10.55
C LYS A 123 -28.92 0.92 11.51
N HIS A 124 -30.01 0.41 10.96
CA HIS A 124 -31.16 -0.14 11.70
C HIS A 124 -31.29 -1.66 11.61
N SER A 125 -30.25 -2.37 11.19
CA SER A 125 -30.20 -3.84 11.33
C SER A 125 -30.23 -4.22 12.82
N GLU A 126 -30.76 -5.41 13.16
CA GLU A 126 -30.84 -5.83 14.57
C GLU A 126 -29.46 -5.86 15.24
N LEU A 127 -28.41 -6.31 14.53
CA LEU A 127 -27.05 -6.30 15.05
C LEU A 127 -26.54 -4.87 15.30
N ALA A 128 -26.82 -3.93 14.39
CA ALA A 128 -26.44 -2.53 14.59
C ALA A 128 -27.17 -1.90 15.79
N LEU A 129 -28.47 -2.16 15.93
CA LEU A 129 -29.27 -1.69 17.07
C LEU A 129 -28.78 -2.31 18.40
N LYS A 130 -28.49 -3.61 18.40
CA LYS A 130 -27.92 -4.32 19.55
C LYS A 130 -26.56 -3.73 19.94
N ASN A 131 -25.68 -3.47 18.97
CA ASN A 131 -24.37 -2.86 19.21
C ASN A 131 -24.51 -1.42 19.74
N SER A 132 -25.44 -0.62 19.19
CA SER A 132 -25.73 0.72 19.70
C SER A 132 -26.20 0.66 21.16
N THR A 133 -27.08 -0.27 21.48
CA THR A 133 -27.61 -0.44 22.84
C THR A 133 -26.52 -0.87 23.83
N LEU A 134 -25.59 -1.74 23.40
CA LEU A 134 -24.42 -2.14 24.20
C LEU A 134 -23.49 -0.95 24.46
N ILE A 135 -23.21 -0.13 23.45
CA ILE A 135 -22.37 1.07 23.59
C ILE A 135 -23.05 2.09 24.52
N GLU A 136 -24.35 2.34 24.37
CA GLU A 136 -25.10 3.24 25.25
C GLU A 136 -25.11 2.75 26.70
N SER A 137 -25.35 1.44 26.90
CA SER A 137 -25.30 0.83 28.24
C SER A 137 -23.92 0.96 28.86
N LEU A 138 -22.85 0.76 28.08
CA LEU A 138 -21.50 0.94 28.60
C LEU A 138 -21.18 2.41 28.91
N LYS A 139 -21.59 3.36 28.05
CA LYS A 139 -21.41 4.80 28.32
C LYS A 139 -22.15 5.24 29.60
N ASN A 140 -23.29 4.63 29.92
CA ASN A 140 -23.99 4.90 31.17
C ASN A 140 -23.22 4.40 32.41
N GLU A 141 -22.56 3.24 32.31
CA GLU A 141 -21.73 2.67 33.38
C GLU A 141 -20.34 3.31 33.47
N MET A 142 -19.81 3.79 32.34
CA MET A 142 -18.49 4.40 32.19
C MET A 142 -18.61 5.68 31.35
N PRO A 143 -19.04 6.82 31.93
CA PRO A 143 -19.19 8.08 31.21
C PRO A 143 -17.90 8.61 30.60
N ASP A 144 -16.76 8.30 31.22
CA ASP A 144 -15.41 8.69 30.75
C ASP A 144 -14.86 7.74 29.67
N LEU A 145 -15.67 6.82 29.14
CA LEU A 145 -15.26 5.93 28.07
C LEU A 145 -14.96 6.75 26.81
N ALA A 146 -13.71 6.72 26.37
CA ALA A 146 -13.28 7.46 25.20
C ALA A 146 -14.03 7.00 23.93
N GLU A 147 -14.34 7.96 23.04
CA GLU A 147 -15.17 7.71 21.86
C GLU A 147 -14.58 6.71 20.86
N TYR A 148 -13.28 6.45 20.93
CA TYR A 148 -12.60 5.46 20.08
C TYR A 148 -12.84 4.00 20.51
N PHE A 149 -13.44 3.75 21.68
CA PHE A 149 -13.78 2.39 22.09
C PHE A 149 -14.95 1.85 21.27
N ILE A 150 -14.71 0.78 20.53
CA ILE A 150 -15.72 0.09 19.74
C ILE A 150 -16.06 -1.23 20.43
N ILE A 151 -17.34 -1.43 20.70
CA ILE A 151 -17.88 -2.70 21.18
C ILE A 151 -18.88 -3.21 20.17
N SER A 152 -18.73 -4.46 19.80
CA SER A 152 -19.62 -5.15 18.90
C SER A 152 -19.94 -6.55 19.42
N THR A 153 -21.15 -7.00 19.12
CA THR A 153 -21.53 -8.40 19.30
C THR A 153 -20.72 -9.23 18.33
N LYS A 154 -20.04 -10.27 18.83
CA LYS A 154 -19.26 -11.19 18.01
C LYS A 154 -20.17 -11.95 17.04
N VAL A 155 -19.77 -12.02 15.78
CA VAL A 155 -20.37 -12.87 14.74
C VAL A 155 -19.25 -13.72 14.10
N PRO A 156 -19.43 -15.03 13.94
CA PRO A 156 -20.57 -15.76 14.44
C PRO A 156 -20.53 -15.80 15.99
N THR A 157 -21.62 -16.22 16.61
CA THR A 157 -21.60 -16.53 18.04
C THR A 157 -20.49 -17.56 18.34
N PRO A 158 -19.77 -17.46 19.49
CA PRO A 158 -18.62 -18.34 19.78
C PRO A 158 -18.90 -19.84 19.67
N ALA A 159 -20.15 -20.26 19.87
CA ALA A 159 -20.59 -21.64 19.71
C ALA A 159 -20.37 -22.18 18.28
N LEU A 160 -20.43 -21.29 17.28
CA LEU A 160 -20.36 -21.63 15.86
C LEU A 160 -18.95 -21.48 15.26
N ASP A 161 -17.97 -20.93 16.01
CA ASP A 161 -16.61 -20.63 15.51
C ASP A 161 -15.94 -21.84 14.82
N ASN A 162 -16.18 -23.05 15.34
CA ASN A 162 -15.55 -24.29 14.87
C ASN A 162 -16.52 -25.22 14.13
N ILE A 163 -17.70 -24.74 13.71
CA ILE A 163 -18.73 -25.60 13.11
C ILE A 163 -18.25 -26.29 11.82
N ALA A 164 -17.34 -25.66 11.07
CA ALA A 164 -16.76 -26.23 9.85
C ALA A 164 -15.91 -27.49 10.12
N ASN A 165 -15.44 -27.69 11.36
CA ASN A 165 -14.62 -28.84 11.76
C ASN A 165 -15.44 -29.99 12.36
N LEU A 166 -16.77 -29.83 12.48
CA LEU A 166 -17.65 -30.84 13.05
C LEU A 166 -18.12 -31.82 11.98
N THR A 167 -18.56 -33.01 12.41
CA THR A 167 -19.30 -33.92 11.53
C THR A 167 -20.68 -33.33 11.20
N ASP A 168 -21.28 -33.75 10.09
CA ASP A 168 -22.62 -33.30 9.67
C ASP A 168 -23.66 -33.45 10.79
N GLU A 169 -23.66 -34.58 11.52
CA GLU A 169 -24.58 -34.81 12.63
C GLU A 169 -24.35 -33.86 13.79
N ALA A 170 -23.09 -33.64 14.18
CA ALA A 170 -22.73 -32.73 15.27
C ALA A 170 -23.03 -31.28 14.91
N ALA A 171 -22.76 -30.87 13.66
CA ALA A 171 -23.09 -29.54 13.16
C ALA A 171 -24.62 -29.32 13.17
N LEU A 172 -25.42 -30.30 12.73
CA LEU A 172 -26.89 -30.20 12.77
C LEU A 172 -27.43 -30.09 14.19
N GLN A 173 -26.92 -30.87 15.15
CA GLN A 173 -27.31 -30.77 16.56
C GLN A 173 -26.94 -29.42 17.17
N LEU A 174 -25.77 -28.88 16.80
CA LEU A 174 -25.36 -27.55 17.23
C LEU A 174 -26.30 -26.48 16.67
N ILE A 175 -26.65 -26.54 15.38
CA ILE A 175 -27.65 -25.65 14.77
C ILE A 175 -29.01 -25.78 15.47
N GLU A 176 -29.44 -26.98 15.83
CA GLU A 176 -30.71 -27.21 16.53
C GLU A 176 -30.76 -26.62 17.94
N SER A 177 -29.64 -26.64 18.66
CA SER A 177 -29.53 -26.14 20.04
C SER A 177 -29.15 -24.66 20.15
N THR A 178 -28.62 -24.06 19.07
CA THR A 178 -28.17 -22.66 19.07
C THR A 178 -29.26 -21.71 18.54
N GLU A 179 -29.40 -20.56 19.17
CA GLU A 179 -30.18 -19.44 18.64
C GLU A 179 -29.34 -18.71 17.57
N LEU A 180 -29.89 -18.57 16.36
CA LEU A 180 -29.17 -18.03 15.20
C LEU A 180 -29.70 -16.65 14.83
N SER A 181 -28.80 -15.68 14.71
CA SER A 181 -29.09 -14.41 14.04
C SER A 181 -28.94 -14.54 12.52
N ILE A 182 -29.49 -13.59 11.76
CA ILE A 182 -29.26 -13.53 10.32
C ILE A 182 -27.77 -13.38 9.97
N ASP A 183 -27.02 -12.68 10.83
CA ASP A 183 -25.59 -12.45 10.70
C ASP A 183 -24.78 -13.72 10.92
N ASP A 184 -25.19 -14.59 11.85
CA ASP A 184 -24.59 -15.92 12.03
C ASP A 184 -24.76 -16.77 10.77
N VAL A 185 -25.98 -16.81 10.22
CA VAL A 185 -26.27 -17.58 9.00
C VAL A 185 -25.56 -17.00 7.78
N ALA A 186 -25.46 -15.67 7.70
CA ALA A 186 -24.66 -14.97 6.69
C ALA A 186 -23.19 -15.36 6.75
N TRP A 187 -22.62 -15.49 7.95
CA TRP A 187 -21.26 -15.98 8.14
C TRP A 187 -21.11 -17.44 7.72
N LEU A 188 -22.04 -18.32 8.11
CA LEU A 188 -22.03 -19.75 7.77
C LEU A 188 -22.05 -19.99 6.25
N ILE A 189 -22.86 -19.25 5.50
CA ILE A 189 -22.99 -19.39 4.04
C ILE A 189 -21.65 -19.19 3.32
N GLN A 190 -20.79 -18.33 3.87
CA GLN A 190 -19.48 -18.00 3.29
C GLN A 190 -18.45 -19.11 3.49
N GLN A 191 -18.60 -19.98 4.50
CA GLN A 191 -17.64 -21.03 4.85
C GLN A 191 -17.76 -22.21 3.89
N ALA A 192 -16.81 -22.36 2.95
CA ALA A 192 -16.88 -23.35 1.86
C ALA A 192 -17.15 -24.77 2.35
N GLU A 193 -16.56 -25.12 3.49
CA GLU A 193 -16.55 -26.42 4.15
C GLU A 193 -17.88 -26.77 4.83
N VAL A 194 -18.72 -25.79 5.16
CA VAL A 194 -19.99 -26.05 5.83
C VAL A 194 -20.97 -26.75 4.88
N PRO A 195 -21.47 -27.96 5.24
CA PRO A 195 -22.34 -28.73 4.35
C PRO A 195 -23.64 -28.01 4.00
N GLN A 196 -24.09 -28.17 2.76
CA GLN A 196 -25.29 -27.50 2.26
C GLN A 196 -26.57 -27.83 3.07
N LYS A 197 -26.64 -29.05 3.63
CA LYS A 197 -27.73 -29.46 4.52
C LYS A 197 -27.76 -28.61 5.80
N VAL A 198 -26.60 -28.37 6.42
CA VAL A 198 -26.45 -27.53 7.61
C VAL A 198 -26.89 -26.10 7.29
N LEU A 199 -26.48 -25.55 6.15
CA LEU A 199 -26.88 -24.20 5.71
C LEU A 199 -28.40 -24.08 5.53
N ILE A 200 -29.04 -25.06 4.88
CA ILE A 200 -30.50 -25.08 4.68
C ILE A 200 -31.25 -25.14 6.02
N GLU A 201 -30.82 -25.98 6.96
CA GLU A 201 -31.44 -26.01 8.30
C GLU A 201 -31.23 -24.69 9.06
N SER A 202 -30.06 -24.06 8.88
CA SER A 202 -29.76 -22.76 9.46
C SER A 202 -30.72 -21.67 8.96
N THR A 203 -31.02 -21.62 7.65
CA THR A 203 -31.98 -20.63 7.12
C THR A 203 -33.41 -20.86 7.59
N LYS A 204 -33.81 -22.12 7.87
CA LYS A 204 -35.15 -22.44 8.40
C LYS A 204 -35.39 -21.98 9.83
N LYS A 205 -34.32 -21.77 10.61
CA LYS A 205 -34.42 -21.25 11.98
C LYS A 205 -34.60 -19.74 12.06
N LEU A 206 -34.38 -19.01 10.97
CA LEU A 206 -34.49 -17.56 10.97
C LEU A 206 -35.97 -17.13 11.02
N ASN A 207 -36.29 -16.27 11.98
CA ASN A 207 -37.63 -15.67 12.09
C ASN A 207 -37.94 -14.74 10.91
N ASN A 208 -36.93 -14.03 10.39
CA ASN A 208 -37.06 -13.11 9.27
C ASN A 208 -35.84 -13.20 8.35
N ILE A 209 -35.97 -13.93 7.23
CA ILE A 209 -34.90 -14.08 6.23
C ILE A 209 -34.63 -12.80 5.42
N ASN A 210 -35.53 -11.81 5.48
CA ASN A 210 -35.49 -10.56 4.71
C ASN A 210 -34.93 -9.39 5.52
N GLN A 211 -34.40 -9.65 6.70
CA GLN A 211 -33.75 -8.66 7.53
C GLN A 211 -32.43 -8.20 6.89
N LEU A 212 -32.02 -6.97 7.21
CA LEU A 212 -30.71 -6.46 6.82
C LEU A 212 -29.62 -7.12 7.67
N ILE A 213 -28.57 -7.56 6.99
CA ILE A 213 -27.35 -8.06 7.61
C ILE A 213 -26.59 -6.87 8.17
N GLY A 214 -26.34 -6.87 9.48
CA GLY A 214 -25.58 -5.83 10.16
C GLY A 214 -24.09 -6.11 10.25
N TYR A 215 -23.68 -7.35 10.02
CA TYR A 215 -22.31 -7.79 10.18
C TYR A 215 -21.43 -7.33 9.02
N ASP A 216 -20.28 -6.78 9.38
CA ASP A 216 -19.26 -6.20 8.50
C ASP A 216 -18.03 -7.13 8.56
N TYR A 217 -17.83 -7.95 7.52
CA TYR A 217 -16.63 -8.78 7.38
C TYR A 217 -15.87 -8.36 6.14
N ALA A 218 -14.73 -7.71 6.35
CA ALA A 218 -13.82 -7.27 5.28
C ALA A 218 -14.49 -6.34 4.24
N SER A 219 -13.68 -5.50 3.59
CA SER A 219 -14.18 -4.43 2.71
C SER A 219 -15.06 -4.88 1.53
N THR A 220 -15.14 -6.17 1.19
CA THR A 220 -15.87 -6.74 0.05
C THR A 220 -17.22 -7.39 0.39
N ALA A 221 -17.56 -7.65 1.66
CA ALA A 221 -18.87 -8.19 2.05
C ALA A 221 -19.89 -7.11 2.42
N ASN A 222 -19.42 -5.88 2.70
CA ASN A 222 -20.24 -4.82 3.31
C ASN A 222 -21.41 -4.36 2.47
N GLU A 223 -21.33 -4.50 1.16
CA GLU A 223 -22.33 -4.01 0.22
C GLU A 223 -23.51 -4.98 0.02
N LYS A 224 -23.40 -6.22 0.52
CA LYS A 224 -24.48 -7.23 0.46
C LYS A 224 -25.47 -6.95 1.58
N LEU A 225 -26.72 -6.66 1.23
CA LEU A 225 -27.73 -6.20 2.20
C LEU A 225 -28.52 -7.36 2.80
N LEU A 226 -28.81 -8.38 1.99
CA LEU A 226 -29.69 -9.50 2.33
C LEU A 226 -28.94 -10.83 2.29
N LEU A 227 -29.47 -11.83 2.99
CA LEU A 227 -28.90 -13.18 3.05
C LEU A 227 -28.80 -13.85 1.69
N ILE A 228 -29.77 -13.59 0.80
CA ILE A 228 -29.77 -14.10 -0.56
C ILE A 228 -28.63 -13.53 -1.41
N ASP A 229 -28.18 -12.30 -1.14
CA ASP A 229 -27.07 -11.68 -1.87
C ASP A 229 -25.76 -12.44 -1.59
N ILE A 230 -25.55 -12.83 -0.34
CA ILE A 230 -24.40 -13.64 0.08
C ILE A 230 -24.52 -15.06 -0.50
N ALA A 231 -25.69 -15.68 -0.40
CA ALA A 231 -25.90 -17.02 -0.97
C ALA A 231 -25.65 -17.06 -2.49
N ALA A 232 -26.11 -16.03 -3.21
CA ALA A 232 -25.93 -15.88 -4.65
C ALA A 232 -24.46 -15.64 -5.03
N PHE A 233 -23.74 -14.81 -4.28
CA PHE A 233 -22.32 -14.54 -4.50
C PHE A 233 -21.41 -15.74 -4.21
N HIS A 234 -21.77 -16.57 -3.23
CA HIS A 234 -20.98 -17.75 -2.84
C HIS A 234 -21.40 -19.04 -3.55
N GLY A 235 -22.28 -18.97 -4.55
CA GLY A 235 -22.70 -20.13 -5.34
C GLY A 235 -23.49 -21.18 -4.54
N ARG A 236 -24.21 -20.78 -3.48
CA ARG A 236 -25.00 -21.70 -2.64
C ARG A 236 -26.39 -21.93 -3.22
N ASP A 237 -26.44 -22.58 -4.37
CA ASP A 237 -27.62 -22.77 -5.19
C ASP A 237 -28.86 -23.29 -4.43
N LYS A 238 -28.76 -24.38 -3.66
CA LYS A 238 -29.90 -24.90 -2.89
C LYS A 238 -30.30 -24.00 -1.71
N VAL A 239 -29.38 -23.20 -1.20
CA VAL A 239 -29.70 -22.19 -0.16
C VAL A 239 -30.50 -21.06 -0.81
N VAL A 240 -30.09 -20.59 -2.00
CA VAL A 240 -30.88 -19.61 -2.78
C VAL A 240 -32.27 -20.17 -3.07
N THR A 241 -32.38 -21.41 -3.56
CA THR A 241 -33.68 -22.07 -3.78
C THR A 241 -34.53 -22.12 -2.52
N GLN A 242 -33.94 -22.45 -1.37
CA GLN A 242 -34.66 -22.49 -0.10
C GLN A 242 -35.14 -21.09 0.33
N LEU A 243 -34.29 -20.07 0.22
CA LEU A 243 -34.63 -18.69 0.55
C LEU A 243 -35.75 -18.17 -0.35
N LEU A 244 -35.70 -18.43 -1.66
CA LEU A 244 -36.76 -18.07 -2.61
C LEU A 244 -38.08 -18.78 -2.28
N LYS A 245 -38.05 -20.06 -1.92
CA LYS A 245 -39.25 -20.80 -1.44
C LYS A 245 -39.85 -20.21 -0.16
N GLN A 246 -39.02 -19.59 0.68
CA GLN A 246 -39.44 -18.87 1.88
C GLN A 246 -39.83 -17.40 1.60
N ASN A 247 -40.00 -17.01 0.32
CA ASN A 247 -40.33 -15.66 -0.12
C ASN A 247 -39.25 -14.61 0.24
N SER A 248 -37.97 -14.96 0.06
CA SER A 248 -36.88 -13.99 0.14
C SER A 248 -37.06 -12.89 -0.90
N LYS A 249 -36.86 -11.64 -0.49
CA LYS A 249 -36.75 -10.48 -1.36
C LYS A 249 -35.39 -10.52 -2.06
N ILE A 250 -35.36 -10.06 -3.30
CA ILE A 250 -34.12 -9.79 -4.04
C ILE A 250 -33.69 -8.33 -3.81
N SER A 251 -32.39 -8.11 -3.66
CA SER A 251 -31.83 -6.76 -3.54
C SER A 251 -31.94 -6.03 -4.87
N LYS A 252 -32.33 -4.75 -4.82
CA LYS A 252 -32.52 -3.87 -5.98
C LYS A 252 -32.18 -2.41 -5.67
N ASP A 253 -31.28 -2.18 -4.71
CA ASP A 253 -30.83 -0.83 -4.36
C ASP A 253 -30.25 -0.12 -5.60
N PRO A 254 -30.60 1.15 -5.90
CA PRO A 254 -30.24 1.81 -7.15
C PRO A 254 -28.76 2.16 -7.30
N TYR A 255 -27.91 1.87 -6.30
CA TYR A 255 -26.46 2.09 -6.36
C TYR A 255 -25.64 0.84 -6.03
N LEU A 256 -26.00 0.09 -4.97
CA LEU A 256 -25.33 -1.15 -4.59
C LEU A 256 -25.69 -2.31 -5.51
N GLY A 257 -24.88 -3.37 -5.52
CA GLY A 257 -25.16 -4.58 -6.28
C GLY A 257 -26.50 -5.24 -5.94
N SER A 258 -27.24 -5.66 -6.97
CA SER A 258 -28.42 -6.51 -6.85
C SER A 258 -28.03 -7.97 -6.62
N THR A 259 -28.99 -8.80 -6.21
CA THR A 259 -28.78 -10.25 -6.09
C THR A 259 -28.34 -10.87 -7.42
N MET A 260 -28.86 -10.38 -8.55
CA MET A 260 -28.46 -10.84 -9.89
C MET A 260 -27.02 -10.43 -10.21
N GLU A 261 -26.61 -9.20 -9.89
CA GLU A 261 -25.26 -8.71 -10.14
C GLU A 261 -24.20 -9.48 -9.36
N PHE A 262 -24.47 -9.79 -8.09
CA PHE A 262 -23.61 -10.66 -7.31
C PHE A 262 -23.50 -12.06 -7.90
N ALA A 263 -24.58 -12.59 -8.47
CA ALA A 263 -24.57 -13.89 -9.14
C ALA A 263 -23.75 -13.86 -10.44
N LEU A 264 -23.86 -12.80 -11.24
CA LEU A 264 -23.10 -12.59 -12.47
C LEU A 264 -21.61 -12.38 -12.19
N ALA A 265 -21.27 -11.58 -11.19
CA ALA A 265 -19.90 -11.35 -10.74
C ALA A 265 -19.23 -12.67 -10.29
N ARG A 266 -19.96 -13.54 -9.58
CA ARG A 266 -19.44 -14.85 -9.20
C ARG A 266 -19.22 -15.75 -10.42
N LEU A 267 -20.17 -15.80 -11.35
CA LEU A 267 -20.01 -16.59 -12.58
C LEU A 267 -18.77 -16.15 -13.36
N TYR A 268 -18.55 -14.84 -13.45
CA TYR A 268 -17.35 -14.26 -14.05
C TYR A 268 -16.05 -14.67 -13.36
N GLN A 269 -16.04 -14.74 -12.02
CA GLN A 269 -14.87 -15.20 -11.27
C GLN A 269 -14.54 -16.68 -11.48
N LEU A 270 -15.55 -17.50 -11.76
CA LEU A 270 -15.43 -18.95 -11.96
C LEU A 270 -15.00 -19.34 -13.39
N ARG A 271 -14.55 -18.39 -14.22
CA ARG A 271 -14.32 -18.49 -15.69
C ARG A 271 -13.44 -19.65 -16.23
N ASN A 272 -12.96 -20.57 -15.40
CA ASN A 272 -12.24 -21.78 -15.84
C ASN A 272 -13.15 -23.02 -15.82
N GLY A 273 -13.55 -23.49 -17.01
CA GLY A 273 -14.24 -24.78 -17.20
C GLY A 273 -15.76 -24.72 -16.95
N ILE A 274 -16.54 -24.75 -18.04
CA ILE A 274 -18.01 -24.68 -18.00
C ILE A 274 -18.65 -25.93 -17.36
N GLU A 275 -17.90 -27.03 -17.30
CA GLU A 275 -18.31 -28.30 -16.69
C GLU A 275 -18.01 -28.40 -15.18
N ASP A 276 -17.47 -27.34 -14.55
CA ASP A 276 -17.27 -27.31 -13.10
C ASP A 276 -18.63 -27.27 -12.38
N ASP A 277 -18.80 -28.12 -11.36
CA ASP A 277 -19.97 -28.14 -10.46
C ASP A 277 -20.24 -26.75 -9.88
N ALA A 278 -19.19 -25.96 -9.60
CA ALA A 278 -19.33 -24.58 -9.16
C ALA A 278 -20.01 -23.67 -10.21
N VAL A 279 -19.66 -23.82 -11.49
CA VAL A 279 -20.28 -23.07 -12.59
C VAL A 279 -21.73 -23.48 -12.76
N THR A 280 -22.02 -24.78 -12.70
CA THR A 280 -23.39 -25.31 -12.82
C THR A 280 -24.29 -24.77 -11.70
N LYS A 281 -23.81 -24.76 -10.46
CA LYS A 281 -24.51 -24.16 -9.31
C LYS A 281 -24.79 -22.67 -9.53
N GLN A 282 -23.81 -21.94 -10.05
CA GLN A 282 -23.97 -20.51 -10.30
C GLN A 282 -24.98 -20.21 -11.41
N ILE A 283 -24.97 -21.00 -12.49
CA ILE A 283 -25.96 -20.93 -13.57
C ILE A 283 -27.36 -21.22 -13.04
N HIS A 284 -27.50 -22.21 -12.15
CA HIS A 284 -28.80 -22.51 -11.53
C HIS A 284 -29.35 -21.34 -10.71
N ILE A 285 -28.51 -20.59 -10.01
CA ILE A 285 -28.89 -19.36 -9.30
C ILE A 285 -29.38 -18.30 -10.28
N ILE A 286 -28.60 -18.02 -11.34
CA ILE A 286 -28.93 -16.97 -12.32
C ILE A 286 -30.27 -17.25 -12.99
N LYS A 287 -30.54 -18.50 -13.38
CA LYS A 287 -31.84 -18.89 -13.96
C LYS A 287 -33.01 -18.61 -13.02
N GLN A 288 -32.90 -19.03 -11.75
CA GLN A 288 -33.95 -18.77 -10.76
C GLN A 288 -34.20 -17.27 -10.57
N LEU A 289 -33.15 -16.45 -10.61
CA LEU A 289 -33.26 -14.99 -10.52
C LEU A 289 -33.87 -14.39 -11.81
N GLN A 290 -33.53 -14.92 -12.98
CA GLN A 290 -34.07 -14.50 -14.27
C GLN A 290 -35.58 -14.79 -14.38
N ASP A 291 -36.02 -15.96 -13.91
CA ASP A 291 -37.44 -16.33 -13.85
C ASP A 291 -38.27 -15.37 -12.96
N LEU A 292 -37.61 -14.72 -12.00
CA LEU A 292 -38.19 -13.69 -11.12
C LEU A 292 -38.05 -12.27 -11.68
N ASN A 293 -37.53 -12.10 -12.90
CA ASN A 293 -37.19 -10.80 -13.51
C ASN A 293 -36.24 -9.97 -12.62
N ALA A 294 -35.28 -10.61 -11.94
CA ALA A 294 -34.30 -9.89 -11.13
C ALA A 294 -33.38 -9.04 -12.03
N PRO A 295 -33.28 -7.72 -11.80
CA PRO A 295 -32.58 -6.83 -12.70
C PRO A 295 -31.08 -6.70 -12.35
N ALA A 296 -30.28 -6.26 -13.31
CA ALA A 296 -28.83 -6.01 -13.14
C ALA A 296 -28.36 -4.73 -13.85
N PHE A 297 -27.22 -4.17 -13.44
CA PHE A 297 -26.62 -3.03 -14.14
C PHE A 297 -25.81 -3.49 -15.35
N PHE A 298 -25.90 -2.74 -16.45
CA PHE A 298 -25.16 -3.07 -17.65
C PHE A 298 -24.48 -1.84 -18.21
N ASP A 299 -23.17 -1.94 -18.43
CA ASP A 299 -22.44 -1.04 -19.30
C ASP A 299 -22.76 -1.35 -20.77
N LYS A 300 -22.91 -2.65 -21.07
CA LYS A 300 -23.34 -3.19 -22.37
C LYS A 300 -24.18 -4.45 -22.15
N ASN A 301 -25.29 -4.55 -22.87
CA ASN A 301 -26.17 -5.72 -22.85
C ASN A 301 -26.62 -6.08 -24.27
N THR A 302 -25.79 -6.81 -25.00
CA THR A 302 -26.09 -7.27 -26.37
C THR A 302 -25.74 -8.76 -26.53
N ALA A 303 -26.16 -9.36 -27.65
CA ALA A 303 -25.83 -10.75 -27.97
C ALA A 303 -24.32 -11.02 -28.10
N GLN A 304 -23.51 -9.99 -28.39
CA GLN A 304 -22.05 -10.11 -28.55
C GLN A 304 -21.28 -9.83 -27.26
N LEU A 305 -21.88 -9.06 -26.34
CA LEU A 305 -21.21 -8.61 -25.13
C LEU A 305 -22.21 -8.25 -24.05
N VAL A 306 -22.09 -8.93 -22.91
CA VAL A 306 -22.77 -8.56 -21.66
C VAL A 306 -21.70 -8.16 -20.66
N SER A 307 -21.73 -6.91 -20.21
CA SER A 307 -20.81 -6.41 -19.20
C SER A 307 -21.48 -5.43 -18.26
N GLY A 308 -21.02 -5.41 -17.02
CA GLY A 308 -21.45 -4.47 -16.00
C GLY A 308 -20.41 -4.35 -14.91
N SER A 309 -20.44 -3.21 -14.23
CA SER A 309 -19.57 -2.89 -13.11
C SER A 309 -20.40 -2.45 -11.92
N LEU A 310 -20.01 -2.91 -10.75
CA LEU A 310 -20.49 -2.45 -9.46
C LEU A 310 -19.26 -2.18 -8.58
N PRO A 311 -19.40 -1.44 -7.47
CA PRO A 311 -18.30 -1.24 -6.54
C PRO A 311 -17.60 -2.57 -6.20
N ARG A 312 -16.26 -2.61 -6.33
CA ARG A 312 -15.37 -3.78 -6.10
C ARG A 312 -15.61 -5.03 -6.95
N HIS A 313 -16.60 -5.07 -7.84
CA HIS A 313 -16.90 -6.25 -8.67
C HIS A 313 -17.28 -5.86 -10.11
N SER A 314 -16.96 -6.72 -11.05
CA SER A 314 -17.35 -6.54 -12.44
C SER A 314 -17.63 -7.89 -13.08
N TYR A 315 -18.41 -7.88 -14.15
CA TYR A 315 -18.58 -9.04 -15.01
C TYR A 315 -18.51 -8.62 -16.47
N LEU A 316 -17.97 -9.52 -17.28
CA LEU A 316 -17.87 -9.37 -18.72
C LEU A 316 -17.97 -10.76 -19.35
N PHE A 317 -18.85 -10.93 -20.31
CA PHE A 317 -19.04 -12.18 -21.04
C PHE A 317 -18.89 -11.90 -22.53
N SER A 318 -17.91 -12.55 -23.17
CA SER A 318 -17.70 -12.44 -24.62
C SER A 318 -18.77 -13.19 -25.39
N GLU A 319 -18.90 -12.90 -26.68
CA GLU A 319 -19.80 -13.61 -27.61
C GLU A 319 -19.63 -15.14 -27.52
N GLU A 320 -18.40 -15.65 -27.48
CA GLU A 320 -18.13 -17.08 -27.33
C GLU A 320 -18.71 -17.66 -26.02
N GLN A 321 -18.52 -16.94 -24.92
CA GLN A 321 -19.04 -17.36 -23.61
C GLN A 321 -20.56 -17.30 -23.56
N LEU A 322 -21.16 -16.25 -24.13
CA LEU A 322 -22.61 -16.11 -24.24
C LEU A 322 -23.22 -17.25 -25.07
N ASN A 323 -22.61 -17.56 -26.22
CA ASN A 323 -23.03 -18.68 -27.06
C ASN A 323 -22.90 -20.02 -26.34
N SER A 324 -21.83 -20.21 -25.56
CA SER A 324 -21.66 -21.43 -24.77
C SER A 324 -22.71 -21.56 -23.66
N LEU A 325 -23.01 -20.48 -22.92
CA LEU A 325 -24.08 -20.46 -21.92
C LEU A 325 -25.45 -20.74 -22.55
N LEU A 326 -25.71 -20.19 -23.73
CA LEU A 326 -26.96 -20.38 -24.46
C LEU A 326 -27.11 -21.83 -24.95
N ILE A 327 -26.08 -22.39 -25.60
CA ILE A 327 -26.14 -23.74 -26.17
C ILE A 327 -26.12 -24.81 -25.08
N SER A 328 -25.15 -24.75 -24.16
CA SER A 328 -24.94 -25.81 -23.15
C SER A 328 -25.93 -25.73 -22.00
N HIS A 329 -26.40 -24.53 -21.67
CA HIS A 329 -27.23 -24.32 -20.48
C HIS A 329 -28.55 -23.62 -20.75
N GLN A 330 -28.91 -23.27 -21.99
CA GLN A 330 -30.15 -22.52 -22.27
C GLN A 330 -30.26 -21.23 -21.43
N LEU A 331 -29.13 -20.56 -21.21
CA LEU A 331 -29.07 -19.32 -20.44
C LEU A 331 -28.69 -18.17 -21.37
N ASP A 332 -29.67 -17.32 -21.68
CA ASP A 332 -29.45 -16.07 -22.41
C ASP A 332 -29.33 -14.90 -21.42
N LEU A 333 -28.10 -14.47 -21.16
CA LEU A 333 -27.83 -13.33 -20.27
C LEU A 333 -28.34 -12.01 -20.86
N SER A 334 -28.54 -11.92 -22.19
CA SER A 334 -28.97 -10.68 -22.83
C SER A 334 -30.44 -10.32 -22.53
N GLN A 335 -31.23 -11.30 -22.06
CA GLN A 335 -32.63 -11.10 -21.69
C GLN A 335 -32.83 -10.59 -20.25
N ILE A 336 -31.75 -10.43 -19.47
CA ILE A 336 -31.83 -9.90 -18.11
C ILE A 336 -32.21 -8.41 -18.18
N GLN A 337 -33.23 -8.01 -17.43
CA GLN A 337 -33.70 -6.63 -17.41
C GLN A 337 -32.66 -5.68 -16.79
N ALA A 338 -32.52 -4.50 -17.38
CA ALA A 338 -31.69 -3.45 -16.84
C ALA A 338 -32.32 -2.87 -15.56
N LYS A 339 -31.48 -2.65 -14.55
CA LYS A 339 -31.84 -2.04 -13.27
C LYS A 339 -31.78 -0.51 -13.36
N THR A 340 -32.69 0.17 -12.67
CA THR A 340 -32.67 1.64 -12.55
C THR A 340 -31.49 2.10 -11.69
N GLN A 341 -30.73 3.08 -12.19
CA GLN A 341 -29.58 3.68 -11.51
C GLN A 341 -29.94 5.02 -10.87
N LEU A 342 -29.12 5.45 -9.91
CA LEU A 342 -29.10 6.86 -9.51
C LEU A 342 -28.48 7.69 -10.63
N ASP A 343 -29.17 8.75 -11.05
CA ASP A 343 -28.69 9.66 -12.08
C ASP A 343 -27.81 10.74 -11.44
N PHE A 344 -26.57 10.88 -11.94
CA PHE A 344 -25.67 11.95 -11.49
C PHE A 344 -26.09 13.29 -12.12
N ASP A 345 -26.46 14.24 -11.27
CA ASP A 345 -26.74 15.63 -11.66
C ASP A 345 -25.58 16.55 -11.24
N PRO A 346 -24.81 17.12 -12.20
CA PRO A 346 -23.69 18.02 -11.89
C PRO A 346 -24.13 19.36 -11.28
N ASP A 347 -25.41 19.69 -11.35
CA ASP A 347 -26.04 20.92 -10.86
C ASP A 347 -26.84 20.70 -9.56
N ALA A 348 -26.85 19.46 -9.02
CA ALA A 348 -27.42 19.17 -7.71
C ALA A 348 -26.79 20.03 -6.62
N GLU A 349 -27.61 20.48 -5.65
CA GLU A 349 -27.21 21.47 -4.64
C GLU A 349 -25.94 21.08 -3.88
N LEU A 350 -25.87 19.85 -3.37
CA LEU A 350 -24.71 19.32 -2.66
C LEU A 350 -23.46 19.27 -3.55
N ILE A 351 -23.61 18.89 -4.83
CA ILE A 351 -22.50 18.82 -5.79
C ILE A 351 -21.94 20.21 -6.07
N VAL A 352 -22.80 21.20 -6.30
CA VAL A 352 -22.40 22.59 -6.55
C VAL A 352 -21.68 23.16 -5.33
N ARG A 353 -22.23 22.95 -4.13
CA ARG A 353 -21.61 23.38 -2.87
C ARG A 353 -20.22 22.78 -2.67
N LEU A 354 -20.09 21.45 -2.76
CA LEU A 354 -18.80 20.77 -2.58
C LEU A 354 -17.77 21.20 -3.63
N ARG A 355 -18.20 21.49 -4.85
CA ARG A 355 -17.33 22.03 -5.90
C ARG A 355 -16.81 23.43 -5.54
N GLN A 356 -17.65 24.27 -4.94
CA GLN A 356 -17.24 25.59 -4.45
C GLN A 356 -16.26 25.46 -3.27
N GLU A 357 -16.54 24.58 -2.31
CA GLU A 357 -15.65 24.30 -1.17
C GLU A 357 -14.27 23.79 -1.65
N LEU A 358 -14.24 22.84 -2.60
CA LEU A 358 -13.01 22.36 -3.21
C LEU A 358 -12.24 23.49 -3.91
N ASN A 359 -12.91 24.31 -4.71
CA ASN A 359 -12.26 25.42 -5.41
C ASN A 359 -11.66 26.42 -4.42
N GLN A 360 -12.37 26.75 -3.34
CA GLN A 360 -11.87 27.64 -2.28
C GLN A 360 -10.66 27.03 -1.54
N LEU A 361 -10.70 25.73 -1.23
CA LEU A 361 -9.58 25.00 -0.63
C LEU A 361 -8.34 25.09 -1.52
N LEU A 362 -8.48 24.77 -2.81
CA LEU A 362 -7.38 24.79 -3.76
C LEU A 362 -6.83 26.21 -3.96
N GLU A 363 -7.70 27.23 -4.09
CA GLU A 363 -7.28 28.62 -4.25
C GLU A 363 -6.57 29.18 -3.01
N LYS A 364 -7.01 28.79 -1.80
CA LYS A 364 -6.34 29.17 -0.54
C LYS A 364 -4.96 28.56 -0.42
N ALA A 365 -4.79 27.31 -0.85
CA ALA A 365 -3.50 26.63 -0.81
C ALA A 365 -2.53 27.22 -1.86
N ILE A 366 -2.99 27.32 -3.11
CA ILE A 366 -2.17 27.74 -4.25
C ILE A 366 -3.01 28.61 -5.19
N PRO A 367 -2.67 29.91 -5.35
CA PRO A 367 -3.31 30.77 -6.33
C PRO A 367 -3.27 30.19 -7.75
N ARG A 368 -4.39 30.31 -8.48
CA ARG A 368 -4.59 29.68 -9.80
C ARG A 368 -3.58 30.15 -10.85
N ASP A 369 -3.22 31.43 -10.82
CA ASP A 369 -2.20 32.04 -11.68
C ASP A 369 -0.82 31.42 -11.44
N ARG A 370 -0.48 31.16 -10.17
CA ARG A 370 0.77 30.50 -9.77
C ARG A 370 0.81 29.06 -10.25
N LEU A 371 -0.28 28.31 -10.07
CA LEU A 371 -0.40 26.94 -10.58
C LEU A 371 -0.24 26.90 -12.11
N LEU A 372 -0.91 27.79 -12.84
CA LEU A 372 -0.83 27.88 -14.29
C LEU A 372 0.58 28.23 -14.78
N SER A 373 1.24 29.17 -14.10
CA SER A 373 2.64 29.53 -14.36
C SER A 373 3.55 28.31 -14.19
N CYS A 374 3.37 27.54 -13.11
CA CYS A 374 4.14 26.33 -12.87
C CYS A 374 3.88 25.24 -13.92
N GLN A 375 2.62 24.98 -14.27
CA GLN A 375 2.26 24.04 -15.33
C GLN A 375 2.88 24.44 -16.67
N THR A 376 2.88 25.74 -16.99
CA THR A 376 3.49 26.26 -18.22
C THR A 376 5.00 26.06 -18.21
N ARG A 377 5.67 26.34 -17.09
CA ARG A 377 7.12 26.13 -16.93
C ARG A 377 7.51 24.65 -17.07
N VAL A 378 6.83 23.76 -16.35
CA VAL A 378 7.05 22.30 -16.43
C VAL A 378 6.81 21.81 -17.84
N SER A 379 5.68 22.17 -18.46
CA SER A 379 5.36 21.78 -19.84
C SER A 379 6.41 22.28 -20.85
N LYS A 380 6.95 23.49 -20.67
CA LYS A 380 8.02 24.01 -21.54
C LYS A 380 9.28 23.15 -21.44
N ILE A 381 9.69 22.79 -20.23
CA ILE A 381 10.89 21.96 -20.00
C ILE A 381 10.67 20.56 -20.55
N ASP A 382 9.53 19.93 -20.22
CA ASP A 382 9.19 18.60 -20.71
C ASP A 382 9.14 18.58 -22.25
N LYS A 383 8.60 19.61 -22.91
CA LYS A 383 8.62 19.70 -24.39
C LYS A 383 10.02 19.74 -24.98
N VAL A 384 10.99 20.34 -24.30
CA VAL A 384 12.37 20.43 -24.76
C VAL A 384 13.12 19.13 -24.49
N TRP A 385 12.92 18.54 -23.32
CA TRP A 385 13.60 17.33 -22.90
C TRP A 385 12.65 16.13 -22.92
N GLN A 386 12.78 15.33 -23.98
CA GLN A 386 11.93 14.18 -24.28
C GLN A 386 12.76 12.88 -24.25
N PRO A 387 13.26 12.48 -23.06
CA PRO A 387 14.11 11.31 -22.93
C PRO A 387 13.38 10.04 -23.37
N LYS A 388 14.11 9.08 -23.92
CA LYS A 388 13.55 7.77 -24.29
C LYS A 388 13.78 6.75 -23.18
N SER A 389 12.87 5.79 -23.09
CA SER A 389 12.91 4.72 -22.07
C SER A 389 13.95 3.64 -22.41
N LEU A 390 14.31 2.84 -21.42
CA LEU A 390 15.15 1.65 -21.61
C LEU A 390 14.64 0.74 -22.73
N ASN A 391 13.34 0.46 -22.77
CA ASN A 391 12.74 -0.40 -23.80
C ASN A 391 12.95 0.14 -25.22
N HIS A 392 12.88 1.46 -25.41
CA HIS A 392 13.15 2.07 -26.71
C HIS A 392 14.55 1.73 -27.22
N TYR A 393 15.57 1.91 -26.37
CA TYR A 393 16.96 1.63 -26.74
C TYR A 393 17.26 0.14 -26.85
N MET A 394 16.63 -0.71 -26.03
CA MET A 394 16.72 -2.17 -26.19
C MET A 394 16.17 -2.61 -27.56
N THR A 395 15.04 -2.05 -28.01
CA THR A 395 14.50 -2.32 -29.36
C THR A 395 15.42 -1.76 -30.44
N GLN A 396 15.99 -0.57 -30.25
CA GLN A 396 16.92 0.02 -31.21
C GLN A 396 18.16 -0.85 -31.42
N LEU A 397 18.80 -1.33 -30.34
CA LEU A 397 19.97 -2.21 -30.41
C LEU A 397 19.64 -3.50 -31.16
N LYS A 398 18.48 -4.13 -30.86
CA LYS A 398 18.00 -5.32 -31.59
C LYS A 398 17.82 -5.06 -33.08
N ASN A 399 17.21 -3.93 -33.45
CA ASN A 399 17.01 -3.56 -34.85
C ASN A 399 18.33 -3.28 -35.59
N GLN A 400 19.38 -2.90 -34.87
CA GLN A 400 20.73 -2.71 -35.38
C GLN A 400 21.59 -3.99 -35.39
N ASN A 401 21.01 -5.14 -35.02
CA ASN A 401 21.73 -6.41 -34.81
C ASN A 401 22.89 -6.30 -33.79
N LEU A 402 22.75 -5.41 -32.81
CA LEU A 402 23.67 -5.30 -31.67
C LEU A 402 23.12 -6.09 -30.48
N GLU A 403 24.01 -6.67 -29.69
CA GLU A 403 23.65 -7.35 -28.46
C GLU A 403 23.06 -6.36 -27.44
N VAL A 404 21.98 -6.74 -26.75
CA VAL A 404 21.41 -5.94 -25.66
C VAL A 404 22.12 -6.32 -24.37
N ASN A 405 23.17 -5.58 -24.03
CA ASN A 405 23.95 -5.77 -22.81
C ASN A 405 24.24 -4.40 -22.15
N ALA A 406 24.74 -4.42 -20.91
CA ALA A 406 24.97 -3.20 -20.12
C ALA A 406 26.03 -2.28 -20.75
N ALA A 407 27.06 -2.83 -21.40
CA ALA A 407 28.11 -2.05 -22.06
C ALA A 407 27.55 -1.24 -23.23
N ASN A 408 26.82 -1.88 -24.15
CA ASN A 408 26.19 -1.21 -25.30
C ASN A 408 25.17 -0.15 -24.87
N LEU A 409 24.50 -0.35 -23.73
CA LEU A 409 23.59 0.64 -23.16
C LEU A 409 24.33 1.81 -22.48
N HIS A 410 25.47 1.56 -21.83
CA HIS A 410 26.31 2.60 -21.20
C HIS A 410 26.87 3.57 -22.25
N GLU A 411 27.31 3.05 -23.40
CA GLU A 411 27.78 3.86 -24.54
C GLU A 411 26.71 4.84 -25.06
N ILE A 412 25.42 4.48 -24.93
CA ILE A 412 24.32 5.38 -25.26
C ILE A 412 24.12 6.39 -24.13
N GLU A 413 23.88 5.91 -22.91
CA GLU A 413 23.76 6.73 -21.71
C GLU A 413 23.96 5.85 -20.45
N PRO A 414 24.83 6.24 -19.49
CA PRO A 414 25.05 5.53 -18.23
C PRO A 414 23.80 5.09 -17.47
N VAL A 415 22.74 5.92 -17.46
CA VAL A 415 21.47 5.59 -16.79
C VAL A 415 20.78 4.36 -17.38
N LEU A 416 20.94 4.09 -18.68
CA LEU A 416 20.35 2.93 -19.33
C LEU A 416 21.00 1.64 -18.85
N ALA A 417 22.34 1.64 -18.77
CA ALA A 417 23.09 0.51 -18.21
C ALA A 417 22.73 0.28 -16.75
N ALA A 418 22.66 1.32 -15.94
CA ALA A 418 22.24 1.21 -14.54
C ALA A 418 20.85 0.57 -14.41
N CYS A 419 19.88 0.99 -15.21
CA CYS A 419 18.52 0.44 -15.13
C CYS A 419 18.39 -0.97 -15.69
N PHE A 420 19.12 -1.28 -16.75
CA PHE A 420 19.24 -2.63 -17.24
C PHE A 420 19.86 -3.54 -16.17
N LEU A 421 20.92 -3.08 -15.51
CA LEU A 421 21.56 -3.81 -14.42
C LEU A 421 20.61 -4.00 -13.24
N VAL A 422 19.80 -3.03 -12.82
CA VAL A 422 18.81 -3.25 -11.75
C VAL A 422 17.86 -4.42 -12.07
N THR A 423 17.42 -4.57 -13.33
CA THR A 423 16.58 -5.70 -13.75
C THR A 423 17.30 -7.04 -13.81
N GLN A 424 18.64 -7.03 -13.84
CA GLN A 424 19.50 -8.21 -13.97
C GLN A 424 20.35 -8.50 -12.72
N GLU A 425 20.47 -7.54 -11.79
CA GLU A 425 21.23 -7.61 -10.56
C GLU A 425 20.66 -8.78 -9.77
N ARG A 426 21.34 -9.92 -9.89
CA ARG A 426 21.18 -11.01 -8.94
C ARG A 426 21.67 -10.43 -7.63
N HIS A 427 20.74 -10.07 -6.76
CA HIS A 427 21.02 -9.62 -5.40
C HIS A 427 22.10 -10.53 -4.83
N PHE A 428 23.13 -9.94 -4.20
CA PHE A 428 24.22 -10.69 -3.58
C PHE A 428 23.61 -11.81 -2.75
N PRO A 429 23.73 -13.08 -3.18
CA PRO A 429 22.78 -14.08 -2.74
C PRO A 429 23.00 -14.41 -1.27
N PHE A 430 22.06 -13.98 -0.43
CA PHE A 430 21.98 -14.39 0.97
C PHE A 430 20.64 -15.09 1.21
N THR A 431 20.60 -15.96 2.21
CA THR A 431 19.39 -16.72 2.55
C THR A 431 19.17 -16.64 4.04
N TYR A 432 17.99 -16.16 4.42
CA TYR A 432 17.56 -16.14 5.81
C TYR A 432 17.58 -17.55 6.40
N VAL A 433 18.01 -17.65 7.66
CA VAL A 433 18.04 -18.93 8.39
C VAL A 433 16.77 -19.06 9.21
N ASP A 434 15.86 -19.91 8.74
CA ASP A 434 14.61 -20.23 9.42
C ASP A 434 14.81 -21.32 10.48
N ASN A 435 15.67 -21.02 11.47
CA ASN A 435 15.92 -21.86 12.64
C ASN A 435 15.99 -20.96 13.87
N GLU A 436 14.90 -20.91 14.64
CA GLU A 436 14.77 -20.05 15.83
C GLU A 436 15.74 -20.44 16.96
N GLU A 437 16.03 -21.72 17.13
CA GLU A 437 16.95 -22.21 18.15
C GLU A 437 18.38 -21.71 17.87
N LEU A 438 18.86 -21.95 16.65
CA LEU A 438 20.18 -21.47 16.21
C LEU A 438 20.29 -19.94 16.29
N LYS A 439 19.25 -19.22 15.87
CA LYS A 439 19.22 -17.75 15.99
C LYS A 439 19.25 -17.31 17.46
N SER A 440 18.52 -17.99 18.35
CA SER A 440 18.53 -17.67 19.78
C SER A 440 19.89 -17.96 20.41
N GLU A 441 20.60 -19.00 20.00
CA GLU A 441 21.95 -19.30 20.47
C GLU A 441 22.97 -18.27 19.99
N VAL A 442 22.86 -17.85 18.73
CA VAL A 442 23.77 -16.87 18.09
C VAL A 442 23.52 -15.45 18.59
N PHE A 443 22.28 -14.95 18.53
CA PHE A 443 21.93 -13.57 18.88
C PHE A 443 21.53 -13.40 20.36
N GLY A 444 21.59 -14.47 21.15
CA GLY A 444 21.33 -14.47 22.58
C GLY A 444 22.48 -13.93 23.41
N LYS A 445 22.70 -14.52 24.58
CA LYS A 445 23.71 -14.06 25.54
C LYS A 445 25.15 -14.00 24.99
N PRO A 446 25.64 -14.95 24.17
CA PRO A 446 27.03 -14.94 23.70
C PRO A 446 27.44 -13.68 22.93
N LEU A 447 26.58 -13.19 22.02
CA LEU A 447 26.86 -11.96 21.26
C LEU A 447 26.80 -10.71 22.16
N ASN A 448 25.86 -10.66 23.10
CA ASN A 448 25.75 -9.58 24.09
C ASN A 448 26.96 -9.52 25.04
N ASP A 449 27.58 -10.66 25.33
CA ASP A 449 28.78 -10.78 26.18
C ASP A 449 30.09 -10.61 25.37
N ASN A 450 30.04 -10.20 24.10
CA ASN A 450 31.18 -10.09 23.17
C ASN A 450 31.98 -11.39 22.96
N LYS A 451 31.34 -12.56 23.07
CA LYS A 451 31.99 -13.87 22.89
C LYS A 451 31.94 -14.35 21.43
N ILE A 452 32.55 -13.58 20.52
CA ILE A 452 32.48 -13.83 19.08
C ILE A 452 32.95 -15.23 18.65
N HIS A 453 33.97 -15.80 19.30
CA HIS A 453 34.44 -17.16 18.97
C HIS A 453 33.42 -18.25 19.35
N GLU A 454 32.64 -18.06 20.41
CA GLU A 454 31.55 -18.98 20.77
C GLU A 454 30.45 -18.92 19.71
N VAL A 455 30.07 -17.71 19.29
CA VAL A 455 29.09 -17.47 18.23
C VAL A 455 29.52 -18.12 16.90
N ILE A 456 30.77 -17.91 16.49
CA ILE A 456 31.33 -18.50 15.26
C ILE A 456 31.27 -20.04 15.33
N ASN A 457 31.71 -20.63 16.43
CA ASN A 457 31.71 -22.10 16.59
C ASN A 457 30.29 -22.69 16.50
N THR A 458 29.29 -22.02 17.08
CA THR A 458 27.88 -22.43 16.98
C THR A 458 27.39 -22.42 15.53
N ILE A 459 27.72 -21.37 14.77
CA ILE A 459 27.30 -21.24 13.36
C ILE A 459 27.99 -22.28 12.48
N GLU A 460 29.29 -22.50 12.68
CA GLU A 460 30.07 -23.48 11.91
C GLU A 460 29.63 -24.92 12.18
N ALA A 461 29.13 -25.23 13.38
CA ALA A 461 28.57 -26.53 13.71
C ALA A 461 27.23 -26.82 13.01
N ALA A 462 26.53 -25.79 12.52
CA ALA A 462 25.19 -25.91 11.94
C ALA A 462 25.17 -26.33 10.45
N ASN A 463 26.34 -26.60 9.84
CA ASN A 463 26.46 -27.06 8.43
C ASN A 463 25.66 -26.22 7.42
N LEU A 464 25.80 -24.89 7.52
CA LEU A 464 25.03 -23.95 6.71
C LEU A 464 25.60 -23.78 5.29
N THR A 465 24.75 -23.34 4.37
CA THR A 465 25.17 -22.94 3.02
C THR A 465 25.90 -21.59 3.05
N GLU A 466 26.71 -21.29 2.04
CA GLU A 466 27.41 -20.01 1.90
C GLU A 466 26.46 -18.79 2.00
N LYS A 467 25.27 -18.90 1.40
CA LYS A 467 24.24 -17.83 1.44
C LYS A 467 23.72 -17.57 2.86
N GLN A 468 23.67 -18.61 3.70
CA GLN A 468 23.24 -18.52 5.09
C GLN A 468 24.38 -18.01 5.98
N LEU A 469 25.62 -18.46 5.75
CA LEU A 469 26.81 -17.94 6.43
C LEU A 469 26.99 -16.45 6.17
N ARG A 470 26.77 -16.01 4.93
CA ARG A 470 26.75 -14.62 4.52
C ARG A 470 25.67 -13.80 5.25
N TRP A 471 24.47 -14.35 5.41
CA TRP A 471 23.43 -13.69 6.19
C TRP A 471 23.92 -13.44 7.63
N PHE A 472 24.48 -14.46 8.29
CA PHE A 472 25.06 -14.29 9.63
C PHE A 472 26.19 -13.27 9.69
N PHE A 473 27.10 -13.26 8.72
CA PHE A 473 28.18 -12.27 8.64
C PHE A 473 27.62 -10.83 8.72
N TYR A 474 26.65 -10.50 7.86
CA TYR A 474 26.04 -9.16 7.83
C TYR A 474 25.12 -8.87 9.02
N GLN A 475 24.58 -9.88 9.71
CA GLN A 475 23.84 -9.67 10.95
C GLN A 475 24.74 -9.42 12.16
N ILE A 476 25.93 -10.03 12.21
CA ILE A 476 26.81 -10.03 13.38
C ILE A 476 27.74 -8.82 13.36
N LEU A 477 28.36 -8.52 12.21
CA LEU A 477 29.33 -7.43 12.09
C LEU A 477 28.82 -6.07 12.62
N PRO A 478 27.55 -5.67 12.37
CA PRO A 478 26.96 -4.46 12.95
C PRO A 478 26.98 -4.33 14.48
N TRP A 479 27.06 -5.44 15.21
CA TRP A 479 27.05 -5.42 16.67
C TRP A 479 28.33 -4.85 17.26
N ASN A 480 29.46 -5.13 16.60
CA ASN A 480 30.77 -4.66 17.01
C ASN A 480 31.75 -4.79 15.84
N ALA A 481 32.31 -3.67 15.38
CA ALA A 481 33.28 -3.65 14.28
C ALA A 481 34.53 -4.50 14.56
N ALA A 482 34.88 -4.72 15.84
CA ALA A 482 35.97 -5.61 16.24
C ALA A 482 35.74 -7.09 15.87
N PHE A 483 34.51 -7.47 15.53
CA PHE A 483 34.22 -8.82 15.06
C PHE A 483 34.67 -9.08 13.63
N TYR A 484 35.07 -8.05 12.87
CA TYR A 484 35.49 -8.22 11.48
C TYR A 484 36.61 -9.27 11.30
N GLN A 485 37.73 -9.14 12.02
CA GLN A 485 38.84 -10.09 11.91
C GLN A 485 38.46 -11.52 12.34
N PRO A 486 37.79 -11.73 13.50
CA PRO A 486 37.26 -13.05 13.85
C PRO A 486 36.37 -13.66 12.76
N LEU A 487 35.46 -12.88 12.18
CA LEU A 487 34.58 -13.35 11.11
C LEU A 487 35.36 -13.70 9.83
N GLN A 488 36.34 -12.89 9.43
CA GLN A 488 37.18 -13.16 8.25
C GLN A 488 38.12 -14.36 8.44
N ASN A 489 38.47 -14.71 9.67
CA ASN A 489 39.28 -15.89 9.99
C ASN A 489 38.45 -17.17 10.19
N SER A 490 37.16 -17.14 9.82
CA SER A 490 36.20 -18.24 10.00
C SER A 490 35.58 -18.69 8.67
N GLN A 491 34.68 -19.67 8.70
CA GLN A 491 33.86 -20.06 7.55
C GLN A 491 32.87 -18.96 7.13
N LEU A 492 32.61 -17.95 7.98
CA LEU A 492 31.75 -16.82 7.65
C LEU A 492 32.45 -15.75 6.79
N ARG A 493 33.73 -15.92 6.47
CA ARG A 493 34.52 -14.95 5.69
C ARG A 493 33.80 -14.54 4.41
N GLN A 494 33.96 -13.27 4.03
CA GLN A 494 33.41 -12.74 2.78
C GLN A 494 34.57 -12.26 1.91
N GLU A 495 34.68 -12.84 0.70
CA GLU A 495 35.72 -12.48 -0.26
C GLU A 495 35.55 -11.06 -0.80
N GLN A 496 34.30 -10.58 -0.89
CA GLN A 496 33.96 -9.21 -1.23
C GLN A 496 32.86 -8.71 -0.30
N ILE A 497 32.98 -7.46 0.13
CA ILE A 497 31.95 -6.81 0.92
C ILE A 497 30.90 -6.19 0.01
N ASP A 498 29.64 -6.41 0.37
CA ASP A 498 28.48 -5.73 -0.19
C ASP A 498 28.16 -4.53 0.69
N TRP A 499 28.51 -3.34 0.21
CA TRP A 499 28.30 -2.09 0.92
C TRP A 499 26.83 -1.82 1.20
N ARG A 500 25.93 -2.24 0.30
CA ARG A 500 24.48 -2.06 0.47
C ARG A 500 23.95 -2.92 1.61
N LEU A 501 24.35 -4.19 1.72
CA LEU A 501 23.96 -5.06 2.84
C LEU A 501 24.56 -4.57 4.15
N LEU A 502 25.83 -4.16 4.14
CA LEU A 502 26.50 -3.64 5.33
C LEU A 502 25.80 -2.39 5.88
N MET A 503 25.39 -1.45 5.02
CA MET A 503 24.62 -0.26 5.41
C MET A 503 23.15 -0.55 5.74
N MET A 504 22.59 -1.67 5.25
CA MET A 504 21.21 -2.06 5.52
C MET A 504 21.06 -2.67 6.91
N PHE A 505 22.02 -3.48 7.33
CA PHE A 505 22.00 -4.14 8.64
C PHE A 505 22.81 -3.40 9.70
N GLY A 506 23.80 -2.60 9.29
CA GLY A 506 24.63 -1.80 10.17
C GLY A 506 24.32 -0.32 10.16
N SER A 507 25.27 0.46 10.69
CA SER A 507 25.25 1.91 10.58
C SER A 507 25.72 2.36 9.20
N ASN A 508 25.39 3.60 8.85
CA ASN A 508 25.80 4.25 7.60
C ASN A 508 26.50 5.59 7.83
N ASN A 509 27.05 5.80 9.03
CA ASN A 509 27.82 7.00 9.40
C ASN A 509 29.33 6.77 9.30
N SER A 510 30.10 7.86 9.30
CA SER A 510 31.56 7.78 9.21
C SER A 510 32.22 6.98 10.34
N SER A 511 31.76 7.15 11.59
CA SER A 511 32.38 6.50 12.76
C SER A 511 32.36 4.98 12.68
N TYR A 512 31.27 4.39 12.18
CA TYR A 512 31.18 2.94 12.02
C TYR A 512 32.19 2.41 10.99
N PHE A 513 32.35 3.11 9.86
CA PHE A 513 33.32 2.72 8.83
C PHE A 513 34.77 3.02 9.25
N GLU A 514 34.99 4.03 10.10
CA GLU A 514 36.28 4.28 10.75
C GLU A 514 36.68 3.11 11.65
N GLU A 515 35.77 2.64 12.51
CA GLU A 515 36.02 1.48 13.36
C GLU A 515 36.28 0.21 12.54
N LEU A 516 35.52 -0.02 11.46
CA LEU A 516 35.74 -1.16 10.57
C LEU A 516 37.12 -1.09 9.88
N LEU A 517 37.55 0.10 9.45
CA LEU A 517 38.88 0.29 8.87
C LEU A 517 39.99 -0.01 9.89
N VAL A 518 39.85 0.48 11.13
CA VAL A 518 40.79 0.16 12.23
C VAL A 518 40.85 -1.35 12.49
N ASN A 519 39.74 -2.06 12.30
CA ASN A 519 39.66 -3.50 12.42
C ASN A 519 40.04 -4.25 11.11
N GLY A 520 40.60 -3.55 10.12
CA GLY A 520 41.21 -4.16 8.93
C GLY A 520 40.26 -4.45 7.77
N LEU A 521 39.06 -3.87 7.75
CA LEU A 521 38.25 -3.82 6.55
C LEU A 521 38.81 -2.75 5.60
N ASP A 522 39.12 -3.12 4.36
CA ASP A 522 39.46 -2.13 3.33
C ASP A 522 38.19 -1.42 2.83
N VAL A 523 38.03 -0.16 3.21
CA VAL A 523 36.87 0.68 2.81
C VAL A 523 37.07 1.36 1.46
N THR A 524 38.21 1.14 0.81
CA THR A 524 38.57 1.76 -0.49
C THR A 524 38.24 0.87 -1.69
N GLU A 525 37.97 -0.41 -1.45
CA GLU A 525 37.59 -1.37 -2.48
C GLU A 525 36.14 -1.18 -3.00
N THR A 526 35.88 -1.80 -4.16
CA THR A 526 34.54 -1.89 -4.74
C THR A 526 33.82 -3.14 -4.28
N ASP A 527 32.50 -3.08 -4.17
CA ASP A 527 31.68 -4.26 -3.93
C ASP A 527 31.60 -5.17 -5.16
N HIS A 528 30.86 -6.27 -5.02
CA HIS A 528 30.61 -7.24 -6.09
C HIS A 528 29.87 -6.66 -7.33
N THR A 529 29.31 -5.45 -7.23
CA THR A 529 28.70 -4.72 -8.36
C THR A 529 29.66 -3.71 -9.00
N GLY A 530 30.90 -3.61 -8.50
CA GLY A 530 31.89 -2.64 -8.95
C GLY A 530 31.69 -1.24 -8.35
N LYS A 531 30.81 -1.09 -7.35
CA LYS A 531 30.52 0.21 -6.73
C LYS A 531 31.37 0.40 -5.48
N SER A 532 31.98 1.57 -5.34
CA SER A 532 32.78 1.92 -4.16
C SER A 532 31.90 2.44 -3.02
N LEU A 533 32.47 2.52 -1.82
CA LEU A 533 31.77 3.10 -0.68
C LEU A 533 31.46 4.60 -0.89
N ILE A 534 32.26 5.31 -1.70
CA ILE A 534 31.98 6.68 -2.15
C ILE A 534 30.65 6.72 -2.92
N TYR A 535 30.44 5.81 -3.88
CA TYR A 535 29.17 5.73 -4.63
C TYR A 535 27.98 5.59 -3.67
N HIS A 536 28.05 4.66 -2.71
CA HIS A 536 26.97 4.43 -1.76
C HIS A 536 26.75 5.60 -0.79
N SER A 537 27.81 6.33 -0.41
CA SER A 537 27.68 7.52 0.43
C SER A 537 26.84 8.61 -0.27
N ILE A 538 26.94 8.75 -1.60
CA ILE A 538 26.13 9.67 -2.40
C ILE A 538 24.70 9.13 -2.52
N GLU A 539 24.54 7.86 -2.94
CA GLU A 539 23.23 7.20 -3.10
C GLU A 539 22.37 7.28 -1.82
N LYS A 540 23.00 7.09 -0.66
CA LYS A 540 22.34 7.07 0.65
C LYS A 540 22.30 8.43 1.34
N GLN A 541 22.82 9.48 0.73
CA GLN A 541 22.93 10.83 1.32
C GLN A 541 23.68 10.85 2.67
N LYS A 542 24.92 10.35 2.68
CA LYS A 542 25.84 10.33 3.82
C LYS A 542 27.07 11.21 3.58
N LEU A 543 26.90 12.52 3.73
CA LEU A 543 27.94 13.51 3.46
C LEU A 543 29.12 13.36 4.44
N ASP A 544 28.82 13.06 5.70
CA ASP A 544 29.82 12.77 6.74
C ASP A 544 30.73 11.60 6.33
N LEU A 545 30.13 10.51 5.82
CA LEU A 545 30.86 9.37 5.31
C LEU A 545 31.69 9.73 4.07
N LEU A 546 31.14 10.50 3.12
CA LEU A 546 31.89 10.95 1.95
C LEU A 546 33.11 11.79 2.35
N VAL A 547 32.94 12.76 3.24
CA VAL A 547 34.03 13.61 3.76
C VAL A 547 35.11 12.75 4.40
N TYR A 548 34.72 11.77 5.21
CA TYR A 548 35.65 10.83 5.81
C TYR A 548 36.45 10.07 4.75
N LEU A 549 35.80 9.48 3.75
CA LEU A 549 36.47 8.69 2.70
C LEU A 549 37.45 9.52 1.87
N VAL A 550 37.06 10.75 1.49
CA VAL A 550 37.96 11.68 0.79
C VAL A 550 39.17 12.05 1.66
N ASN A 551 38.96 12.28 2.96
CA ASN A 551 40.06 12.54 3.90
C ASN A 551 41.00 11.33 4.08
N GLN A 552 40.48 10.10 3.98
CA GLN A 552 41.28 8.87 3.95
C GLN A 552 41.99 8.64 2.61
N LYS A 553 41.89 9.59 1.66
CA LYS A 553 42.45 9.50 0.31
C LYS A 553 41.95 8.28 -0.47
N SER A 554 40.68 7.91 -0.29
CA SER A 554 40.05 6.92 -1.15
C SER A 554 40.05 7.40 -2.61
N ASP A 555 40.40 6.51 -3.54
CA ASP A 555 40.42 6.82 -4.96
C ASP A 555 39.01 7.05 -5.52
N TYR A 556 38.91 7.91 -6.53
CA TYR A 556 37.67 8.02 -7.31
C TYR A 556 37.55 6.82 -8.25
N HIS A 557 36.41 6.14 -8.19
CA HIS A 557 36.12 4.97 -9.03
C HIS A 557 35.07 5.37 -10.08
N ASP A 558 35.50 5.41 -11.35
CA ASP A 558 34.71 5.88 -12.51
C ASP A 558 33.50 5.01 -12.88
N ASN A 559 33.23 3.92 -12.14
CA ASN A 559 32.25 2.87 -12.44
C ASN A 559 32.04 2.64 -13.97
N PRO A 560 32.86 1.81 -14.62
CA PRO A 560 32.93 1.72 -16.08
C PRO A 560 31.64 1.24 -16.75
N ILE A 561 30.65 0.75 -15.98
CA ILE A 561 29.32 0.38 -16.49
C ILE A 561 28.26 0.93 -15.53
N GLY A 562 27.33 1.70 -16.08
CA GLY A 562 26.31 2.40 -15.29
C GLY A 562 26.76 3.78 -14.85
N LYS A 563 26.16 4.30 -13.77
CA LYS A 563 26.41 5.64 -13.23
C LYS A 563 27.66 5.62 -12.35
N ASP A 564 28.53 6.61 -12.51
CA ASP A 564 29.63 6.85 -11.59
C ASP A 564 29.19 7.82 -10.46
N PRO A 565 30.04 8.08 -9.45
CA PRO A 565 29.69 8.99 -8.35
C PRO A 565 29.32 10.41 -8.78
N LEU A 566 30.00 10.99 -9.79
CA LEU A 566 29.70 12.34 -10.28
C LEU A 566 28.38 12.38 -11.07
N TYR A 567 28.12 11.40 -11.94
CA TYR A 567 26.84 11.25 -12.62
C TYR A 567 25.69 11.16 -11.60
N LEU A 568 25.82 10.26 -10.62
CA LEU A 568 24.78 10.03 -9.61
C LEU A 568 24.42 11.32 -8.86
N LEU A 569 25.42 12.16 -8.62
CA LEU A 569 25.24 13.44 -7.94
C LEU A 569 24.54 14.49 -8.82
N LEU A 570 24.77 14.47 -10.13
CA LEU A 570 24.19 15.41 -11.09
C LEU A 570 22.81 14.97 -11.61
N ASP A 571 22.45 13.70 -11.43
CA ASP A 571 21.20 13.11 -11.90
C ASP A 571 19.96 13.76 -11.27
N THR A 572 19.31 14.62 -12.04
CA THR A 572 18.11 15.36 -11.61
C THR A 572 16.84 14.52 -11.53
N ASP A 573 16.86 13.28 -12.03
CA ASP A 573 15.72 12.35 -11.95
C ASP A 573 15.80 11.44 -10.74
N HIS A 574 16.93 11.42 -10.04
CA HIS A 574 17.05 10.70 -8.79
C HIS A 574 16.07 11.28 -7.74
N TYR A 575 15.25 10.43 -7.11
CA TYR A 575 14.18 10.85 -6.17
C TYR A 575 14.66 11.70 -4.98
N LYS A 576 15.96 11.67 -4.73
CA LYS A 576 16.68 12.35 -3.63
C LYS A 576 17.44 13.59 -4.08
N PHE A 577 17.32 14.01 -5.35
CA PHE A 577 17.99 15.19 -5.86
C PHE A 577 17.52 16.46 -5.14
N SER A 578 18.48 17.28 -4.72
CA SER A 578 18.24 18.57 -4.08
C SER A 578 19.41 19.50 -4.41
N PRO A 579 19.17 20.69 -5.01
CA PRO A 579 20.23 21.64 -5.34
C PRO A 579 21.18 21.93 -4.16
N ASN A 580 20.63 22.22 -2.98
CA ASN A 580 21.43 22.56 -1.79
C ASN A 580 22.31 21.40 -1.34
N THR A 581 21.80 20.17 -1.43
CA THR A 581 22.56 18.97 -1.09
C THR A 581 23.69 18.76 -2.10
N VAL A 582 23.40 18.88 -3.40
CA VAL A 582 24.36 18.59 -4.47
C VAL A 582 25.64 19.45 -4.37
N LEU A 583 25.54 20.75 -4.08
CA LEU A 583 26.72 21.61 -3.94
C LEU A 583 27.64 21.14 -2.80
N SER A 584 27.06 20.76 -1.66
CA SER A 584 27.84 20.31 -0.50
C SER A 584 28.61 19.02 -0.80
N TYR A 585 28.05 18.15 -1.63
CA TYR A 585 28.71 16.93 -2.08
C TYR A 585 29.75 17.19 -3.16
N LEU A 586 29.49 18.11 -4.10
CA LEU A 586 30.47 18.50 -5.12
C LEU A 586 31.74 19.07 -4.46
N ASP A 587 31.59 19.87 -3.41
CA ASP A 587 32.72 20.44 -2.66
C ASP A 587 33.71 19.39 -2.14
N VAL A 588 33.19 18.19 -1.86
CA VAL A 588 33.96 17.08 -1.32
C VAL A 588 34.46 16.19 -2.44
N LEU A 589 33.56 15.78 -3.35
CA LEU A 589 33.87 14.86 -4.43
C LEU A 589 34.90 15.44 -5.42
N MET A 590 34.81 16.73 -5.73
CA MET A 590 35.73 17.38 -6.68
C MET A 590 37.17 17.49 -6.15
N GLN A 591 37.40 17.28 -4.85
CA GLN A 591 38.77 17.19 -4.29
C GLN A 591 39.52 15.96 -4.79
N LEU A 592 38.80 14.93 -5.26
CA LEU A 592 39.38 13.75 -5.89
C LEU A 592 39.72 13.97 -7.38
N ALA A 593 39.44 15.16 -7.92
CA ALA A 593 39.61 15.50 -9.33
C ALA A 593 39.02 14.45 -10.30
N PRO A 594 37.71 14.13 -10.18
CA PRO A 594 37.08 13.10 -11.00
C PRO A 594 37.13 13.47 -12.49
N PRO A 595 37.27 12.48 -13.39
CA PRO A 595 37.19 12.73 -14.82
C PRO A 595 35.79 13.23 -15.22
N VAL A 596 35.76 14.28 -16.04
CA VAL A 596 34.51 14.88 -16.53
C VAL A 596 34.22 14.45 -17.97
N TYR A 597 33.40 13.41 -18.10
CA TYR A 597 32.93 12.89 -19.38
C TYR A 597 31.78 13.70 -20.00
N ASP A 598 31.45 13.42 -21.26
CA ASP A 598 30.39 14.13 -21.97
C ASP A 598 28.99 13.84 -21.41
N TYR A 599 28.75 12.66 -20.85
CA TYR A 599 27.50 12.35 -20.16
C TYR A 599 27.30 13.23 -18.90
N HIS A 600 28.37 13.60 -18.18
CA HIS A 600 28.28 14.57 -17.07
C HIS A 600 27.84 15.94 -17.58
N LYS A 601 28.39 16.37 -18.73
CA LYS A 601 28.00 17.63 -19.35
C LYS A 601 26.55 17.62 -19.81
N ARG A 602 26.02 16.47 -20.26
CA ARG A 602 24.59 16.32 -20.56
C ARG A 602 23.73 16.50 -19.30
N GLU A 603 24.09 15.87 -18.18
CA GLU A 603 23.38 16.09 -16.91
C GLU A 603 23.44 17.56 -16.47
N LEU A 604 24.59 18.23 -16.62
CA LEU A 604 24.72 19.67 -16.37
C LEU A 604 23.85 20.51 -17.31
N ALA A 605 23.66 20.10 -18.56
CA ALA A 605 22.73 20.76 -19.49
C ALA A 605 21.28 20.63 -19.02
N LEU A 606 20.92 19.47 -18.47
CA LEU A 606 19.61 19.25 -17.85
C LEU A 606 19.44 20.06 -16.57
N ILE A 607 20.47 20.15 -15.72
CA ILE A 607 20.49 21.02 -14.54
C ILE A 607 20.30 22.48 -14.97
N ARG A 608 21.02 22.96 -16.00
CA ARG A 608 20.85 24.32 -16.51
C ARG A 608 19.43 24.60 -16.98
N LEU A 609 18.78 23.61 -17.61
CA LEU A 609 17.41 23.70 -18.08
C LEU A 609 16.39 23.72 -16.91
N LYS A 610 16.55 22.86 -15.91
CA LYS A 610 15.63 22.71 -14.77
C LYS A 610 15.90 23.71 -13.62
N TYR A 611 17.16 24.11 -13.42
CA TYR A 611 17.69 24.88 -12.29
C TYR A 611 18.80 25.87 -12.73
N PRO A 612 18.48 26.94 -13.49
CA PRO A 612 19.49 27.82 -14.10
C PRO A 612 20.40 28.57 -13.11
N GLU A 613 19.84 29.07 -12.01
CA GLU A 613 20.61 29.75 -10.94
C GLU A 613 21.57 28.77 -10.26
N PHE A 614 21.10 27.54 -10.04
CA PHE A 614 21.91 26.48 -9.44
C PHE A 614 23.07 26.05 -10.34
N TYR A 615 22.82 25.88 -11.64
CA TYR A 615 23.89 25.63 -12.61
C TYR A 615 24.93 26.76 -12.62
N SER A 616 24.49 28.02 -12.49
CA SER A 616 25.41 29.16 -12.45
C SER A 616 26.39 29.03 -11.27
N GLN A 617 25.89 28.67 -10.08
CA GLN A 617 26.73 28.40 -8.90
C GLN A 617 27.73 27.26 -9.12
N ILE A 618 27.29 26.14 -9.72
CA ILE A 618 28.19 25.03 -10.06
C ILE A 618 29.30 25.52 -10.99
N SER A 619 28.93 26.24 -12.05
CA SER A 619 29.86 26.66 -13.10
C SER A 619 30.86 27.73 -12.65
N GLU A 620 30.49 28.58 -11.70
CA GLU A 620 31.39 29.57 -11.11
C GLU A 620 32.39 28.94 -10.16
N ARG A 621 31.96 27.89 -9.44
CA ARG A 621 32.77 27.21 -8.42
C ARG A 621 33.70 26.14 -8.99
N PHE A 622 33.25 25.40 -10.00
CA PHE A 622 33.97 24.28 -10.61
C PHE A 622 34.14 24.54 -12.10
N GLY A 623 35.32 25.01 -12.51
CA GLY A 623 35.59 25.44 -13.88
C GLY A 623 35.48 24.30 -14.90
N GLU A 624 35.84 23.09 -14.49
CA GLU A 624 35.78 21.84 -15.24
C GLU A 624 34.34 21.37 -15.53
N LEU A 625 33.35 21.85 -14.76
CA LEU A 625 31.93 21.54 -14.95
C LEU A 625 31.20 22.58 -15.83
N LYS A 626 31.92 23.50 -16.48
CA LYS A 626 31.33 24.46 -17.42
C LYS A 626 30.91 23.76 -18.72
N ILE A 627 29.68 24.03 -19.15
CA ILE A 627 29.13 23.58 -20.43
C ILE A 627 28.84 24.75 -21.37
N THR A 628 28.66 24.44 -22.66
CA THR A 628 28.34 25.43 -23.70
C THR A 628 26.84 25.50 -23.98
N ALA A 629 26.39 26.50 -24.75
CA ALA A 629 24.99 26.58 -25.17
C ALA A 629 24.54 25.33 -25.94
N ASP A 630 25.42 24.76 -26.76
CA ASP A 630 25.16 23.64 -27.67
C ASP A 630 25.33 22.25 -27.03
N THR A 631 25.67 22.18 -25.74
CA THR A 631 25.79 20.91 -25.03
C THR A 631 24.44 20.17 -25.04
N PRO A 632 24.39 18.92 -25.55
CA PRO A 632 23.14 18.18 -25.69
C PRO A 632 22.55 17.79 -24.33
N LEU A 633 21.24 17.51 -24.30
CA LEU A 633 20.55 16.98 -23.13
C LEU A 633 20.74 15.45 -23.02
N PRO A 634 20.55 14.86 -21.83
CA PRO A 634 20.58 13.41 -21.66
C PRO A 634 19.54 12.74 -22.56
N LEU A 635 19.96 11.64 -23.19
CA LEU A 635 19.16 10.95 -24.21
C LEU A 635 18.05 10.08 -23.59
N ALA A 636 18.31 9.61 -22.38
CA ALA A 636 17.46 8.68 -21.66
C ALA A 636 17.16 9.19 -20.25
N SER A 637 16.09 8.66 -19.69
CA SER A 637 15.73 8.79 -18.29
C SER A 637 15.26 7.43 -17.82
N CYS A 638 15.45 7.13 -16.55
CA CYS A 638 14.92 5.93 -15.96
C CYS A 638 14.04 6.29 -14.76
N PRO A 639 12.73 6.49 -14.98
CA PRO A 639 11.80 6.82 -13.91
C PRO A 639 11.61 5.59 -13.02
N ASN A 640 12.41 5.51 -11.95
CA ASN A 640 12.41 4.52 -10.87
C ASN A 640 12.47 3.04 -11.30
N GLY A 641 13.50 2.34 -10.80
CA GLY A 641 13.34 0.93 -10.44
C GLY A 641 12.43 0.77 -9.23
#